data_AF-A0A3B4Y3K3-F1
#
_entry.id   AF-A0A3B4Y3K3-F1
#
_cell.length_a   1.000
_cell.length_b   1.000
_cell.length_c   1.000
_cell.angle_alpha   90.00
_cell.angle_beta   90.00
_cell.angle_gamma   90.00
#
_symmetry.space_group_name_H-M   'P 1'
#
loop_
_entity.id
_entity.type
_entity.pdbx_description
1 polymer ?
#
loop_
_entity_poly.entity_id
_entity_poly.type
_entity_poly.pdbx_seq_one_letter_code
_entity_poly.pdbx_strand_id
1 'polypeptide(L)'
;MDGEADGTVAVSEDCDPSRRRRVHGMLKLYYGMNKEGKAAEEMESLDPCDINGPHFDPELYLNKLRRECSLTELMDQETCMVKQIRSLDSDMQTLVYENYNKFISATDTIRKMKNDFKKMEDEMDCLSANMAAITEFSASISGTLQDQHAQITKLSGVHTLLRKLQFLFELPARLNKCLELQAYAQAVSSHRRARCVLQQYSHLPSFKGIQDDCHAIMDKLAQELRQKFRDGGSSAKDLSECVELLLQLDEPAEELCDKFLSHARSRLESDLQGLEAEIRPYPTLPSPTSNTDILEFIDRGCNEFVSSLCLVITSYQELFINHAQTGELLHVFVDDLAARYFSLVERRIQEEKGVGDNSLLVRALDRFHRRLQAVAKLLPGSAVPNKGTEIVVRAATERVKQYLSALQSFYMDSLTDVRQALATPRLSVAGASVAGELLSSLSASILNQIKSVLASVHLFTAKDITFSNKPYFKGEFCSQGVRESLVVSFIKFVCQSSRQFCESAGDKGGSTPPALLLLLSRLCLDYETSTISYILTLTDEQFLVQHHSPVTPVTSLCAEAREAAQKLLNHYVKVQGLIISQMLRKSVETRDWVNTIEPRNVRAVMKRVVEDTTSIDVQVGLLYEEGVRKAHSSDSSKRTFSVYSSSRQQARYAASYTPR
;
A
#
# COMPACT_ATOMS: atom_id res chain seq x y z
N MET A 1 2.63 -44.80 15.73
CA MET A 1 2.17 -44.13 16.95
C MET A 1 3.38 -43.49 17.61
N ASP A 2 3.60 -42.25 17.19
CA ASP A 2 4.00 -41.07 17.96
C ASP A 2 4.74 -41.23 19.30
N GLY A 3 5.77 -40.41 19.46
CA GLY A 3 6.27 -40.01 20.77
C GLY A 3 7.69 -39.44 20.81
N GLU A 4 7.92 -38.29 20.15
CA GLU A 4 9.04 -37.39 20.48
C GLU A 4 8.88 -36.84 21.92
N ALA A 5 10.01 -36.62 22.59
CA ALA A 5 10.13 -35.59 23.62
C ALA A 5 11.54 -35.01 23.59
N ASP A 6 11.65 -33.86 22.93
CA ASP A 6 12.77 -32.93 22.97
C ASP A 6 12.86 -32.25 24.35
N GLY A 7 14.08 -31.89 24.75
CA GLY A 7 14.41 -31.31 26.05
C GLY A 7 15.71 -30.53 25.97
N THR A 8 15.68 -29.45 25.17
CA THR A 8 16.72 -28.42 25.07
C THR A 8 16.80 -27.62 26.38
N VAL A 9 17.96 -27.57 27.04
CA VAL A 9 18.27 -26.53 28.05
C VAL A 9 19.70 -26.00 27.86
N ALA A 10 19.74 -24.77 27.35
CA ALA A 10 20.64 -23.66 27.65
C ALA A 10 22.15 -23.92 27.79
N VAL A 11 22.86 -23.62 26.70
CA VAL A 11 24.25 -23.12 26.73
C VAL A 11 24.26 -21.78 27.47
N SER A 12 24.97 -21.72 28.60
CA SER A 12 25.51 -20.47 29.14
C SER A 12 27.01 -20.47 28.88
N GLU A 13 27.41 -19.68 27.89
CA GLU A 13 28.78 -19.28 27.63
C GLU A 13 29.26 -18.39 28.77
N ASP A 14 30.16 -18.90 29.60
CA ASP A 14 31.16 -18.07 30.28
C ASP A 14 32.31 -18.96 30.73
N CYS A 15 33.13 -19.37 29.77
CA CYS A 15 34.47 -19.84 30.08
C CYS A 15 35.42 -19.43 28.96
N ASP A 16 36.03 -18.27 29.18
CA ASP A 16 37.11 -17.65 28.43
C ASP A 16 37.92 -18.68 27.58
N PRO A 17 37.88 -18.59 26.23
CA PRO A 17 38.51 -19.55 25.35
C PRO A 17 40.03 -19.64 25.56
N SER A 18 40.63 -18.63 26.21
CA SER A 18 42.05 -18.63 26.59
C SER A 18 42.37 -19.60 27.74
N ARG A 19 41.42 -19.89 28.64
CA ARG A 19 41.62 -20.81 29.78
C ARG A 19 41.51 -22.28 29.37
N ARG A 20 40.55 -22.62 28.49
CA ARG A 20 40.47 -23.97 27.90
C ARG A 20 41.70 -24.32 27.07
N ARG A 21 42.22 -23.36 26.29
CA ARG A 21 43.48 -23.55 25.54
C ARG A 21 44.69 -23.75 26.46
N ARG A 22 44.75 -23.05 27.61
CA ARG A 22 45.82 -23.23 28.61
C ARG A 22 45.78 -24.60 29.29
N VAL A 23 44.60 -25.05 29.74
CA VAL A 23 44.46 -26.37 30.37
C VAL A 23 44.71 -27.49 29.37
N HIS A 24 44.24 -27.33 28.13
CA HIS A 24 44.53 -28.28 27.05
C HIS A 24 46.03 -28.28 26.69
N GLY A 25 46.69 -27.12 26.71
CA GLY A 25 48.14 -27.00 26.53
C GLY A 25 48.94 -27.68 27.65
N MET A 26 48.54 -27.51 28.92
CA MET A 26 49.19 -28.15 30.05
C MET A 26 49.01 -29.67 30.07
N LEU A 27 47.82 -30.17 29.69
CA LEU A 27 47.60 -31.61 29.54
C LEU A 27 48.43 -32.18 28.38
N LYS A 28 48.58 -31.41 27.29
CA LYS A 28 49.38 -31.78 26.12
C LYS A 28 50.88 -31.87 26.45
N LEU A 29 51.38 -31.01 27.35
CA LEU A 29 52.74 -31.09 27.91
C LEU A 29 52.94 -32.33 28.78
N TYR A 30 51.95 -32.70 29.59
CA TYR A 30 52.02 -33.88 30.46
C TYR A 30 52.06 -35.22 29.70
N TYR A 31 51.33 -35.32 28.59
CA TYR A 31 51.29 -36.54 27.76
C TYR A 31 52.33 -36.55 26.61
N GLY A 32 53.26 -35.59 26.55
CA GLY A 32 54.37 -35.60 25.60
C GLY A 32 53.96 -35.54 24.13
N MET A 33 52.79 -35.00 23.80
CA MET A 33 52.25 -34.94 22.43
C MET A 33 52.76 -33.72 21.62
N ASN A 34 54.04 -33.39 21.78
CA ASN A 34 54.78 -32.52 20.87
C ASN A 34 55.85 -33.37 20.19
N LYS A 35 55.50 -34.02 19.08
CA LYS A 35 56.49 -34.41 18.08
C LYS A 35 56.04 -33.89 16.72
N GLU A 36 57.05 -33.39 16.02
CA GLU A 36 57.06 -32.92 14.62
C GLU A 36 56.78 -31.43 14.41
N GLY A 37 57.89 -30.68 14.32
CA GLY A 37 57.94 -29.48 13.49
C GLY A 37 57.84 -28.13 14.22
N LYS A 38 58.96 -27.71 14.82
CA LYS A 38 59.53 -26.33 14.86
C LYS A 38 60.23 -26.08 16.20
N ALA A 39 61.55 -26.05 16.15
CA ALA A 39 62.38 -25.46 17.18
C ALA A 39 62.20 -23.93 17.17
N ALA A 40 61.81 -23.36 18.31
CA ALA A 40 62.07 -21.97 18.69
C ALA A 40 61.72 -21.78 20.18
N GLU A 41 62.77 -21.86 21.01
CA GLU A 41 63.03 -21.02 22.19
C GLU A 41 61.86 -20.47 23.03
N GLU A 42 61.58 -21.11 24.17
CA GLU A 42 61.25 -20.39 25.41
C GLU A 42 62.14 -20.97 26.53
N MET A 43 63.04 -20.12 27.03
CA MET A 43 64.10 -20.43 27.98
C MET A 43 63.50 -20.46 29.39
N GLU A 44 63.13 -21.63 29.90
CA GLU A 44 62.88 -21.84 31.33
C GLU A 44 64.19 -21.50 32.08
N SER A 45 64.11 -20.59 33.04
CA SER A 45 65.26 -20.09 33.79
C SER A 45 65.93 -21.22 34.56
N LEU A 46 67.05 -21.70 34.02
CA LEU A 46 67.99 -22.63 34.66
C LEU A 46 68.78 -21.93 35.79
N ASP A 47 68.13 -21.12 36.64
CA ASP A 47 68.82 -20.50 37.77
C ASP A 47 68.94 -21.56 38.89
N PRO A 48 70.16 -22.05 39.21
CA PRO A 48 70.35 -23.06 40.26
C PRO A 48 70.03 -22.50 41.66
N CYS A 49 69.79 -21.20 41.80
CA CYS A 49 69.44 -20.52 43.05
C CYS A 49 67.93 -20.33 43.27
N ASP A 50 67.04 -20.80 42.38
CA ASP A 50 65.59 -20.74 42.62
C ASP A 50 65.13 -21.91 43.48
N ILE A 51 64.65 -21.64 44.70
CA ILE A 51 64.17 -22.65 45.66
C ILE A 51 63.04 -23.52 45.07
N ASN A 52 62.21 -22.98 44.18
CA ASN A 52 61.06 -23.71 43.62
C ASN A 52 61.37 -24.37 42.27
N GLY A 53 62.59 -24.20 41.76
CA GLY A 53 63.01 -24.73 40.47
C GLY A 53 63.41 -26.22 40.54
N PRO A 54 63.22 -27.00 39.46
CA PRO A 54 63.59 -28.42 39.42
C PRO A 54 65.11 -28.68 39.46
N HIS A 55 65.92 -27.63 39.33
CA HIS A 55 67.39 -27.68 39.33
C HIS A 55 68.02 -26.92 40.52
N PHE A 56 67.27 -26.70 41.61
CA PHE A 56 67.76 -26.04 42.82
C PHE A 56 68.98 -26.75 43.43
N ASP A 57 70.08 -26.03 43.62
CA ASP A 57 71.25 -26.49 44.35
C ASP A 57 71.37 -25.76 45.70
N PRO A 58 71.12 -26.46 46.83
CA PRO A 58 71.18 -25.87 48.16
C PRO A 58 72.52 -25.22 48.49
N GLU A 59 73.65 -25.79 48.04
CA GLU A 59 74.97 -25.31 48.40
C GLU A 59 75.30 -23.99 47.69
N LEU A 60 74.94 -23.87 46.41
CA LEU A 60 75.11 -22.64 45.64
C LEU A 60 74.22 -21.52 46.17
N TYR A 61 72.96 -21.84 46.50
CA TYR A 61 72.02 -20.90 47.10
C TYR A 61 72.49 -20.39 48.47
N LEU A 62 72.92 -21.29 49.37
CA LEU A 62 73.45 -20.93 50.69
C LEU A 62 74.74 -20.09 50.59
N ASN A 63 75.63 -20.43 49.65
CA ASN A 63 76.86 -19.67 49.44
C ASN A 63 76.59 -18.26 48.90
N LYS A 64 75.56 -18.09 48.05
CA LYS A 64 75.09 -16.77 47.60
C LYS A 64 74.50 -15.96 48.75
N LEU A 65 73.62 -16.57 49.54
CA LEU A 65 72.99 -15.95 50.71
C LEU A 65 73.99 -15.44 51.74
N ARG A 66 75.05 -16.21 52.00
CA ARG A 66 76.14 -15.84 52.93
C ARG A 66 77.02 -14.68 52.44
N ARG A 67 77.10 -14.46 51.13
CA ARG A 67 77.90 -13.38 50.53
C ARG A 67 77.10 -12.08 50.41
N GLU A 68 75.80 -12.18 50.20
CA GLU A 68 74.94 -11.03 49.87
C GLU A 68 74.14 -10.49 51.06
N CYS A 69 73.87 -11.30 52.11
CA CYS A 69 73.05 -10.90 53.26
C CYS A 69 73.85 -10.66 54.54
N SER A 70 73.40 -9.73 55.37
CA SER A 70 73.95 -9.50 56.72
C SER A 70 73.49 -10.57 57.73
N LEU A 71 74.20 -10.70 58.86
CA LEU A 71 73.92 -11.75 59.85
C LEU A 71 72.48 -11.69 60.40
N THR A 72 71.92 -10.48 60.57
CA THR A 72 70.54 -10.29 61.03
C THR A 72 69.53 -10.76 59.99
N GLU A 73 69.76 -10.48 58.70
CA GLU A 73 68.89 -10.92 57.60
C GLU A 73 68.94 -12.45 57.43
N LEU A 74 70.10 -13.07 57.63
CA LEU A 74 70.25 -14.53 57.64
C LEU A 74 69.45 -15.19 58.78
N MET A 75 69.48 -14.61 59.98
CA MET A 75 68.71 -15.12 61.13
C MET A 75 67.20 -14.96 60.92
N ASP A 76 66.77 -13.85 60.32
CA ASP A 76 65.36 -13.64 59.98
C ASP A 76 64.89 -14.62 58.88
N GLN A 77 65.74 -14.89 57.89
CA GLN A 77 65.45 -15.83 56.82
C GLN A 77 65.41 -17.28 57.32
N GLU A 78 66.30 -17.67 58.25
CA GLU A 78 66.22 -18.96 58.95
C GLU A 78 64.88 -19.07 59.71
N THR A 79 64.53 -18.04 60.47
CA THR A 79 63.29 -18.03 61.27
C THR A 79 62.05 -18.09 60.38
N CYS A 80 62.06 -17.41 59.23
CA CYS A 80 61.01 -17.46 58.23
C CYS A 80 60.89 -18.87 57.63
N MET A 81 62.01 -19.46 57.21
CA MET A 81 62.06 -20.78 56.61
C MET A 81 61.59 -21.86 57.59
N VAL A 82 61.98 -21.80 58.87
CA VAL A 82 61.50 -22.73 59.91
C VAL A 82 59.98 -22.61 60.11
N LYS A 83 59.43 -21.39 60.10
CA LYS A 83 57.97 -21.19 60.16
C LYS A 83 57.27 -21.77 58.94
N GLN A 84 57.83 -21.56 57.74
CA GLN A 84 57.29 -22.12 56.50
C GLN A 84 57.33 -23.65 56.48
N ILE A 85 58.42 -24.27 56.95
CA ILE A 85 58.51 -25.74 57.05
C ILE A 85 57.41 -26.28 57.98
N ARG A 86 57.21 -25.64 59.14
CA ARG A 86 56.18 -26.05 60.10
C ARG A 86 54.76 -25.87 59.56
N SER A 87 54.49 -24.77 58.84
CA SER A 87 53.18 -24.59 58.21
C SER A 87 52.97 -25.61 57.10
N LEU A 88 53.97 -25.86 56.26
CA LEU A 88 53.86 -26.82 55.16
C LEU A 88 53.63 -28.25 55.64
N ASP A 89 54.27 -28.65 56.74
CA ASP A 89 54.05 -29.97 57.36
C ASP A 89 52.64 -30.10 57.94
N SER A 90 52.15 -29.05 58.61
CA SER A 90 50.75 -28.99 59.08
C SER A 90 49.74 -29.03 57.92
N ASP A 91 50.03 -28.31 56.84
CA ASP A 91 49.20 -28.28 55.63
C ASP A 91 49.22 -29.64 54.91
N MET A 92 50.38 -30.30 54.83
CA MET A 92 50.51 -31.65 54.28
C MET A 92 49.74 -32.67 55.12
N GLN A 93 49.87 -32.62 56.45
CA GLN A 93 49.12 -33.50 57.34
C GLN A 93 47.62 -33.27 57.19
N THR A 94 47.17 -32.01 57.09
CA THR A 94 45.76 -31.68 56.85
C THR A 94 45.30 -32.20 55.49
N LEU A 95 46.11 -32.06 54.43
CA LEU A 95 45.78 -32.55 53.10
C LEU A 95 45.66 -34.08 53.05
N VAL A 96 46.56 -34.78 53.75
CA VAL A 96 46.49 -36.25 53.90
C VAL A 96 45.27 -36.64 54.73
N TYR A 97 44.99 -35.99 55.86
CA TYR A 97 43.82 -36.32 56.69
C TYR A 97 42.50 -36.06 55.98
N GLU A 98 42.34 -34.90 55.34
CA GLU A 98 41.10 -34.54 54.65
C GLU A 98 40.87 -35.36 53.37
N ASN A 99 41.94 -35.81 52.72
CA ASN A 99 41.84 -36.52 51.43
C ASN A 99 42.28 -37.99 51.48
N TYR A 100 42.56 -38.57 52.65
CA TYR A 100 42.99 -39.97 52.80
C TYR A 100 42.05 -40.96 52.08
N ASN A 101 40.74 -40.78 52.26
CA ASN A 101 39.73 -41.61 51.58
C ASN A 101 39.82 -41.50 50.04
N LYS A 102 40.19 -40.33 49.51
CA LYS A 102 40.35 -40.11 48.07
C LYS A 102 41.66 -40.69 47.53
N PHE A 103 42.74 -40.67 48.31
CA PHE A 103 44.01 -41.29 47.90
C PHE A 103 43.92 -42.82 47.86
N ILE A 104 43.29 -43.43 48.86
CA ILE A 104 43.05 -44.88 48.84
C ILE A 104 42.12 -45.25 47.69
N SER A 105 41.00 -44.53 47.53
CA SER A 105 40.09 -44.83 46.43
C SER A 105 40.77 -44.65 45.07
N ALA A 106 41.58 -43.60 44.87
CA ALA A 106 42.34 -43.40 43.64
C ALA A 106 43.34 -44.55 43.42
N THR A 107 44.05 -44.99 44.46
CA THR A 107 45.03 -46.09 44.36
C THR A 107 44.37 -47.42 44.02
N ASP A 108 43.24 -47.74 44.65
CA ASP A 108 42.47 -48.95 44.36
C ASP A 108 41.81 -48.89 42.97
N THR A 109 41.37 -47.70 42.55
CA THR A 109 40.84 -47.48 41.20
C THR A 109 41.95 -47.69 40.16
N ILE A 110 43.15 -47.18 40.39
CA ILE A 110 44.32 -47.40 39.50
C ILE A 110 44.66 -48.90 39.42
N ARG A 111 44.63 -49.62 40.55
CA ARG A 111 44.89 -51.06 40.57
C ARG A 111 43.82 -51.84 39.80
N LYS A 112 42.55 -51.47 39.96
CA LYS A 112 41.43 -52.09 39.24
C LYS A 112 41.52 -51.79 37.74
N MET A 113 41.75 -50.52 37.36
CA MET A 113 41.97 -50.12 35.98
C MET A 113 43.12 -50.91 35.33
N LYS A 114 44.25 -51.09 36.02
CA LYS A 114 45.37 -51.89 35.48
C LYS A 114 44.96 -53.34 35.15
N ASN A 115 44.17 -53.97 36.01
CA ASN A 115 43.72 -55.34 35.79
C ASN A 115 42.68 -55.40 34.66
N ASP A 116 41.78 -54.42 34.58
CA ASP A 116 40.78 -54.35 33.52
C ASP A 116 41.43 -54.07 32.15
N PHE A 117 42.44 -53.20 32.09
CA PHE A 117 43.23 -52.95 30.88
C PHE A 117 43.95 -54.21 30.40
N LYS A 118 44.50 -55.00 31.33
CA LYS A 118 45.18 -56.25 30.97
C LYS A 118 44.21 -57.28 30.38
N LYS A 119 43.00 -57.40 30.96
CA LYS A 119 41.95 -58.27 30.38
C LYS A 119 41.51 -57.79 29.00
N MET A 120 41.36 -56.48 28.81
CA MET A 120 41.00 -55.90 27.52
C MET A 120 42.09 -56.13 26.46
N GLU A 121 43.37 -56.06 26.86
CA GLU A 121 44.50 -56.39 25.98
C GLU A 121 44.46 -57.87 25.55
N ASP A 122 44.26 -58.79 26.51
CA ASP A 122 44.13 -60.22 26.23
C ASP A 122 42.93 -60.52 25.30
N GLU A 123 41.79 -59.83 25.48
CA GLU A 123 40.61 -59.93 24.61
C GLU A 123 40.85 -59.34 23.21
N MET A 124 41.58 -58.23 23.11
CA MET A 124 41.97 -57.59 21.85
C MET A 124 42.89 -58.49 21.02
N ASP A 125 43.84 -59.17 21.68
CA ASP A 125 44.73 -60.13 21.03
C ASP A 125 43.96 -61.36 20.54
N CYS A 126 43.02 -61.87 21.33
CA CYS A 126 42.09 -62.93 20.90
C CYS A 126 41.25 -62.49 19.69
N LEU A 127 40.73 -61.27 19.68
CA LEU A 127 39.97 -60.74 18.56
C LEU A 127 40.83 -60.59 17.30
N SER A 128 42.07 -60.11 17.44
CA SER A 128 43.03 -60.00 16.34
C SER A 128 43.32 -61.36 15.71
N ALA A 129 43.56 -62.39 16.53
CA ALA A 129 43.75 -63.76 16.06
C ALA A 129 42.50 -64.29 15.33
N ASN A 130 41.30 -64.04 15.87
CA ASN A 130 40.05 -64.42 15.22
C ASN A 130 39.80 -63.66 13.91
N MET A 131 40.13 -62.36 13.85
CA MET A 131 40.04 -61.57 12.62
C MET A 131 41.03 -62.07 11.57
N ALA A 132 42.24 -62.46 11.95
CA ALA A 132 43.20 -63.06 11.04
C ALA A 132 42.66 -64.38 10.47
N ALA A 133 42.12 -65.27 11.32
CA ALA A 133 41.51 -66.53 10.89
C ALA A 133 40.28 -66.32 9.99
N ILE A 134 39.42 -65.35 10.29
CA ILE A 134 38.27 -64.97 9.44
C ILE A 134 38.76 -64.40 8.12
N THR A 135 39.82 -63.59 8.11
CA THR A 135 40.38 -63.01 6.88
C THR A 135 40.96 -64.09 5.99
N GLU A 136 41.67 -65.06 6.55
CA GLU A 136 42.18 -66.23 5.81
C GLU A 136 41.03 -67.10 5.26
N PHE A 137 40.02 -67.40 6.09
CA PHE A 137 38.85 -68.16 5.66
C PHE A 137 38.05 -67.41 4.58
N SER A 138 37.88 -66.09 4.74
CA SER A 138 37.23 -65.21 3.76
C SER A 138 38.04 -65.12 2.46
N ALA A 139 39.37 -65.11 2.52
CA ALA A 139 40.22 -65.17 1.33
C ALA A 139 40.05 -66.50 0.58
N SER A 140 39.92 -67.62 1.31
CA SER A 140 39.67 -68.94 0.70
C SER A 140 38.28 -69.04 0.04
N ILE A 141 37.24 -68.49 0.68
CA ILE A 141 35.89 -68.39 0.13
C ILE A 141 35.86 -67.45 -1.07
N SER A 142 36.52 -66.29 -0.95
CA SER A 142 36.60 -65.34 -2.06
C SER A 142 37.31 -65.97 -3.26
N GLY A 143 38.41 -66.69 -3.05
CA GLY A 143 39.10 -67.40 -4.12
C GLY A 143 38.24 -68.45 -4.82
N THR A 144 37.43 -69.21 -4.08
CA THR A 144 36.55 -70.24 -4.66
C THR A 144 35.29 -69.69 -5.34
N LEU A 145 34.76 -68.56 -4.86
CA LEU A 145 33.57 -67.92 -5.42
C LEU A 145 33.88 -66.86 -6.48
N GLN A 146 35.11 -66.36 -6.60
CA GLN A 146 35.50 -65.32 -7.56
C GLN A 146 35.13 -65.70 -9.00
N ASP A 147 35.41 -66.94 -9.40
CA ASP A 147 35.15 -67.43 -10.75
C ASP A 147 33.65 -67.58 -11.03
N GLN A 148 32.88 -68.05 -10.05
CA GLN A 148 31.42 -68.13 -10.15
C GLN A 148 30.78 -66.74 -10.18
N HIS A 149 31.24 -65.80 -9.34
CA HIS A 149 30.81 -64.40 -9.37
C HIS A 149 31.18 -63.69 -10.67
N ALA A 150 32.36 -63.95 -11.24
CA ALA A 150 32.76 -63.39 -12.53
C ALA A 150 31.87 -63.90 -13.67
N GLN A 151 31.54 -65.20 -13.68
CA GLN A 151 30.60 -65.78 -14.64
C GLN A 151 29.18 -65.24 -14.49
N ILE A 152 28.68 -65.11 -13.25
CA ILE A 152 27.37 -64.51 -12.95
C ILE A 152 27.35 -63.02 -13.31
N THR A 153 28.43 -62.28 -13.08
CA THR A 153 28.55 -60.86 -13.48
C THR A 153 28.56 -60.72 -15.00
N LYS A 154 29.24 -61.61 -15.73
CA LYS A 154 29.21 -61.62 -17.20
C LYS A 154 27.83 -61.98 -17.74
N LEU A 155 27.17 -63.01 -17.19
CA LEU A 155 25.82 -63.41 -17.61
C LEU A 155 24.78 -62.34 -17.26
N SER A 156 24.84 -61.74 -16.06
CA SER A 156 23.95 -60.65 -15.66
C SER A 156 24.21 -59.37 -16.47
N GLY A 157 25.45 -59.10 -16.87
CA GLY A 157 25.83 -58.04 -17.82
C GLY A 157 25.21 -58.25 -19.21
N VAL A 158 25.29 -59.46 -19.75
CA VAL A 158 24.64 -59.83 -21.02
C VAL A 158 23.11 -59.74 -20.90
N HIS A 159 22.54 -60.20 -19.78
CA HIS A 159 21.10 -60.12 -19.53
C HIS A 159 20.60 -58.69 -19.34
N THR A 160 21.39 -57.79 -18.72
CA THR A 160 21.05 -56.36 -18.62
C THR A 160 21.14 -55.65 -19.97
N LEU A 161 22.12 -56.00 -20.82
CA LEU A 161 22.20 -55.52 -22.20
C LEU A 161 21.02 -56.01 -23.04
N LEU A 162 20.68 -57.30 -22.97
CA LEU A 162 19.49 -57.85 -23.63
C LEU A 162 18.21 -57.18 -23.17
N ARG A 163 18.05 -56.91 -21.87
CA ARG A 163 16.89 -56.18 -21.33
C ARG A 163 16.81 -54.73 -21.84
N LYS A 164 17.95 -54.05 -21.99
CA LYS A 164 18.02 -52.70 -22.59
C LYS A 164 17.69 -52.71 -24.09
N LEU A 165 18.14 -53.72 -24.82
CA LEU A 165 17.81 -53.91 -26.24
C LEU A 165 16.33 -54.27 -26.42
N GLN A 166 15.79 -55.14 -25.56
CA GLN A 166 14.36 -55.48 -25.54
C GLN A 166 13.50 -54.24 -25.29
N PHE A 167 13.91 -53.35 -24.38
CA PHE A 167 13.23 -52.06 -24.15
C PHE A 167 13.21 -51.17 -25.40
N LEU A 168 14.29 -51.17 -26.21
CA LEU A 168 14.37 -50.42 -27.47
C LEU A 168 13.46 -51.02 -28.56
N PHE A 169 13.39 -52.35 -28.67
CA PHE A 169 12.49 -53.01 -29.64
C PHE A 169 11.01 -52.93 -29.25
N GLU A 170 10.69 -52.92 -27.95
CA GLU A 170 9.33 -52.71 -27.45
C GLU A 170 8.91 -51.23 -27.43
N LEU A 171 9.83 -50.29 -27.68
CA LEU A 171 9.58 -48.86 -27.58
C LEU A 171 8.44 -48.37 -28.50
N PRO A 172 8.38 -48.73 -29.81
CA PRO A 172 7.29 -48.28 -30.69
C PRO A 172 5.92 -48.82 -30.23
N ALA A 173 5.87 -50.08 -29.79
CA ALA A 173 4.64 -50.67 -29.26
C ALA A 173 4.19 -50.02 -27.95
N ARG A 174 5.14 -49.65 -27.09
CA ARG A 174 4.86 -48.89 -25.86
C ARG A 174 4.39 -47.46 -26.16
N LEU A 175 4.99 -46.78 -27.14
CA LEU A 175 4.57 -45.45 -27.56
C LEU A 175 3.14 -45.46 -28.13
N ASN A 176 2.81 -46.44 -28.99
CA ASN A 176 1.44 -46.62 -29.49
C ASN A 176 0.45 -46.91 -28.35
N LYS A 177 0.81 -47.73 -27.37
CA LYS A 177 -0.03 -47.99 -26.20
C LYS A 177 -0.21 -46.74 -25.32
N CYS A 178 0.82 -45.92 -25.17
CA CYS A 178 0.72 -44.64 -24.45
C CYS A 178 -0.16 -43.62 -25.20
N LEU A 179 -0.16 -43.63 -26.53
CA LEU A 179 -1.09 -42.87 -27.36
C LEU A 179 -2.54 -43.32 -27.15
N GLU A 180 -2.81 -44.63 -27.18
CA GLU A 180 -4.14 -45.20 -26.93
C GLU A 180 -4.67 -44.86 -25.53
N LEU A 181 -3.78 -44.82 -24.53
CA LEU A 181 -4.12 -44.47 -23.14
C LEU A 181 -4.11 -42.96 -22.86
N GLN A 182 -3.87 -42.11 -23.87
CA GLN A 182 -3.75 -40.65 -23.74
C GLN A 182 -2.69 -40.17 -22.71
N ALA A 183 -1.70 -41.01 -22.40
CA ALA A 183 -0.63 -40.71 -21.45
C ALA A 183 0.55 -40.00 -22.15
N TYR A 184 0.29 -38.82 -22.72
CA TYR A 184 1.23 -38.11 -23.60
C TYR A 184 2.57 -37.77 -22.92
N ALA A 185 2.58 -37.41 -21.63
CA ALA A 185 3.81 -37.11 -20.89
C ALA A 185 4.77 -38.30 -20.75
N GLN A 186 4.21 -39.51 -20.58
CA GLN A 186 5.01 -40.73 -20.51
C GLN A 186 5.54 -41.11 -21.90
N ALA A 187 4.78 -40.85 -22.96
CA ALA A 187 5.24 -41.06 -24.34
C ALA A 187 6.42 -40.13 -24.69
N VAL A 188 6.30 -38.83 -24.41
CA VAL A 188 7.35 -37.85 -24.74
C VAL A 188 8.62 -38.07 -23.90
N SER A 189 8.49 -38.37 -22.60
CA SER A 189 9.66 -38.66 -21.74
C SER A 189 10.38 -39.97 -22.10
N SER A 190 9.63 -41.03 -22.43
CA SER A 190 10.22 -42.29 -22.89
C SER A 190 10.90 -42.15 -24.25
N HIS A 191 10.30 -41.38 -25.17
CA HIS A 191 10.92 -41.02 -26.43
C HIS A 191 12.20 -40.19 -26.22
N ARG A 192 12.20 -39.17 -25.36
CA ARG A 192 13.39 -38.34 -25.08
C ARG A 192 14.56 -39.16 -24.52
N ARG A 193 14.27 -40.09 -23.61
CA ARG A 193 15.27 -41.00 -23.04
C ARG A 193 15.80 -41.99 -24.08
N ALA A 194 14.94 -42.48 -24.96
CA ALA A 194 15.34 -43.38 -26.04
C ALA A 194 16.08 -42.65 -27.17
N ARG A 195 15.74 -41.38 -27.46
CA ARG A 195 16.35 -40.56 -28.52
C ARG A 195 17.85 -40.39 -28.31
N CYS A 196 18.30 -40.11 -27.09
CA CYS A 196 19.73 -40.01 -26.78
C CYS A 196 20.47 -41.34 -27.10
N VAL A 197 19.84 -42.47 -26.80
CA VAL A 197 20.42 -43.80 -27.04
C VAL A 197 20.37 -44.14 -28.54
N LEU A 198 19.25 -43.87 -29.22
CA LEU A 198 19.09 -44.10 -30.65
C LEU A 198 20.05 -43.25 -31.50
N GLN A 199 20.29 -41.99 -31.11
CA GLN A 199 21.27 -41.12 -31.77
C GLN A 199 22.71 -41.66 -31.65
N GLN A 200 23.07 -42.22 -30.49
CA GLN A 200 24.39 -42.81 -30.23
C GLN A 200 24.64 -44.09 -31.07
N TYR A 201 23.58 -44.83 -31.42
CA TYR A 201 23.65 -46.08 -32.21
C TYR A 201 23.15 -45.94 -33.67
N SER A 202 23.10 -44.71 -34.19
CA SER A 202 22.56 -44.35 -35.52
C SER A 202 23.24 -45.01 -36.73
N HIS A 203 24.41 -45.61 -36.55
CA HIS A 203 25.20 -46.27 -37.60
C HIS A 203 24.69 -47.67 -37.97
N LEU A 204 23.77 -48.25 -37.19
CA LEU A 204 23.21 -49.58 -37.41
C LEU A 204 21.85 -49.49 -38.13
N PRO A 205 21.68 -50.12 -39.32
CA PRO A 205 20.46 -50.01 -40.14
C PRO A 205 19.17 -50.44 -39.42
N SER A 206 19.24 -51.45 -38.55
CA SER A 206 18.10 -51.95 -37.79
C SER A 206 17.55 -50.96 -36.77
N PHE A 207 18.40 -50.08 -36.22
CA PHE A 207 17.97 -49.02 -35.30
C PHE A 207 17.42 -47.80 -36.03
N LYS A 208 17.82 -47.59 -37.30
CA LYS A 208 17.28 -46.52 -38.13
C LYS A 208 15.80 -46.73 -38.45
N GLY A 209 15.39 -47.96 -38.79
CA GLY A 209 13.96 -48.27 -39.01
C GLY A 209 13.11 -48.06 -37.74
N ILE A 210 13.62 -48.46 -36.57
CA ILE A 210 12.94 -48.22 -35.29
C ILE A 210 12.88 -46.72 -34.98
N GLN A 211 13.93 -45.97 -35.30
CA GLN A 211 13.98 -44.53 -35.12
C GLN A 211 12.95 -43.83 -36.04
N ASP A 212 12.84 -44.25 -37.30
CA ASP A 212 11.86 -43.72 -38.26
C ASP A 212 10.41 -44.03 -37.80
N ASP A 213 10.16 -45.25 -37.31
CA ASP A 213 8.86 -45.64 -36.72
C ASP A 213 8.54 -44.81 -35.47
N CYS A 214 9.51 -44.59 -34.58
CA CYS A 214 9.34 -43.73 -33.41
C CYS A 214 9.05 -42.29 -33.82
N HIS A 215 9.77 -41.74 -34.81
CA HIS A 215 9.51 -40.40 -35.33
C HIS A 215 8.10 -40.28 -35.93
N ALA A 216 7.66 -41.25 -36.73
CA ALA A 216 6.30 -41.24 -37.29
C ALA A 216 5.20 -41.30 -36.21
N ILE A 217 5.43 -42.05 -35.12
CA ILE A 217 4.51 -42.10 -33.97
C ILE A 217 4.53 -40.76 -33.22
N MET A 218 5.69 -40.15 -33.04
CA MET A 218 5.81 -38.83 -32.40
C MET A 218 5.22 -37.70 -33.26
N ASP A 219 5.30 -37.78 -34.59
CA ASP A 219 4.66 -36.82 -35.51
C ASP A 219 3.14 -36.90 -35.42
N LYS A 220 2.58 -38.11 -35.31
CA LYS A 220 1.15 -38.32 -35.04
C LYS A 220 0.75 -37.75 -33.68
N LEU A 221 1.55 -38.00 -32.64
CA LEU A 221 1.34 -37.43 -31.31
C LEU A 221 1.40 -35.90 -31.33
N ALA A 222 2.33 -35.31 -32.07
CA ALA A 222 2.42 -33.86 -32.26
C ALA A 222 1.21 -33.29 -33.02
N GLN A 223 0.68 -34.01 -34.00
CA GLN A 223 -0.56 -33.63 -34.70
C GLN A 223 -1.79 -33.71 -33.78
N GLU A 224 -1.91 -34.76 -32.96
CA GLU A 224 -2.99 -34.88 -31.96
C GLU A 224 -2.90 -33.79 -30.89
N LEU A 225 -1.69 -33.49 -30.39
CA LEU A 225 -1.46 -32.39 -29.44
C LEU A 225 -1.79 -31.04 -30.09
N ARG A 226 -1.45 -30.82 -31.37
CA ARG A 226 -1.83 -29.60 -32.12
C ARG A 226 -3.34 -29.50 -32.36
N GLN A 227 -4.04 -30.62 -32.52
CA GLN A 227 -5.50 -30.63 -32.60
C GLN A 227 -6.11 -30.30 -31.24
N LYS A 228 -5.68 -30.97 -30.16
CA LYS A 228 -6.12 -30.64 -28.78
C LYS A 228 -5.80 -29.20 -28.37
N PHE A 229 -4.72 -28.64 -28.91
CA PHE A 229 -4.37 -27.25 -28.73
C PHE A 229 -5.29 -26.29 -29.52
N ARG A 230 -5.70 -26.66 -30.74
CA ARG A 230 -6.65 -25.88 -31.55
C ARG A 230 -8.08 -25.95 -31.04
N ASP A 231 -8.48 -27.09 -30.52
CA ASP A 231 -9.84 -27.30 -30.00
C ASP A 231 -10.08 -26.56 -28.68
N GLY A 232 -9.03 -25.96 -28.10
CA GLY A 232 -9.10 -25.23 -26.84
C GLY A 232 -9.37 -26.21 -25.71
N GLY A 233 -8.31 -26.78 -25.15
CA GLY A 233 -8.42 -27.70 -24.03
C GLY A 233 -9.39 -27.20 -22.94
N SER A 234 -10.12 -28.13 -22.34
CA SER A 234 -11.13 -27.90 -21.29
C SER A 234 -10.63 -27.02 -20.14
N SER A 235 -9.32 -26.98 -19.92
CA SER A 235 -8.64 -26.27 -18.84
C SER A 235 -7.35 -25.60 -19.31
N ALA A 236 -7.00 -24.45 -18.70
CA ALA A 236 -5.73 -23.77 -18.91
C ALA A 236 -4.52 -24.62 -18.52
N LYS A 237 -4.70 -25.59 -17.61
CA LYS A 237 -3.68 -26.57 -17.22
C LYS A 237 -3.41 -27.59 -18.32
N ASP A 238 -4.46 -28.08 -18.97
CA ASP A 238 -4.34 -29.04 -20.06
C ASP A 238 -3.65 -28.39 -21.27
N LEU A 239 -3.93 -27.10 -21.52
CA LEU A 239 -3.23 -26.30 -22.52
C LEU A 239 -1.76 -26.08 -22.17
N SER A 240 -1.43 -25.77 -20.91
CA SER A 240 -0.02 -25.64 -20.49
C SER A 240 0.73 -26.97 -20.58
N GLU A 241 0.11 -28.09 -20.19
CA GLU A 241 0.69 -29.42 -20.34
C GLU A 241 0.90 -29.77 -21.83
N CYS A 242 -0.06 -29.45 -22.71
CA CYS A 242 0.11 -29.65 -24.16
C CYS A 242 1.26 -28.82 -24.73
N VAL A 243 1.39 -27.55 -24.31
CA VAL A 243 2.50 -26.68 -24.74
C VAL A 243 3.84 -27.17 -24.20
N GLU A 244 3.90 -27.60 -22.93
CA GLU A 244 5.12 -28.17 -22.34
C GLU A 244 5.55 -29.43 -23.10
N LEU A 245 4.60 -30.31 -23.43
CA LEU A 245 4.88 -31.52 -24.20
C LEU A 245 5.31 -31.21 -25.64
N LEU A 246 4.75 -30.18 -26.28
CA LEU A 246 5.18 -29.72 -27.60
C LEU A 246 6.57 -29.07 -27.56
N LEU A 247 6.91 -28.31 -26.51
CA LEU A 247 8.24 -27.76 -26.31
C LEU A 247 9.28 -28.88 -26.07
N GLN A 248 8.90 -29.95 -25.37
CA GLN A 248 9.75 -31.15 -25.20
C GLN A 248 9.99 -31.93 -26.51
N LEU A 249 9.20 -31.66 -27.57
CA LEU A 249 9.33 -32.26 -28.89
C LEU A 249 10.22 -31.46 -29.85
N ASP A 250 10.90 -30.41 -29.37
CA ASP A 250 11.77 -29.50 -30.14
C ASP A 250 11.04 -28.72 -31.26
N GLU A 251 9.75 -28.44 -31.08
CA GLU A 251 8.99 -27.52 -31.94
C GLU A 251 9.41 -26.06 -31.72
N PRO A 252 9.36 -25.19 -32.75
CA PRO A 252 9.80 -23.79 -32.63
C PRO A 252 8.91 -23.05 -31.61
N ALA A 253 9.55 -22.57 -30.54
CA ALA A 253 8.89 -21.89 -29.43
C ALA A 253 8.13 -20.63 -29.87
N GLU A 254 8.58 -19.95 -30.93
CA GLU A 254 7.95 -18.74 -31.47
C GLU A 254 6.55 -19.02 -32.06
N GLU A 255 6.40 -20.07 -32.86
CA GLU A 255 5.07 -20.42 -33.42
C GLU A 255 4.09 -20.90 -32.35
N LEU A 256 4.60 -21.57 -31.31
CA LEU A 256 3.79 -21.99 -30.17
C LEU A 256 3.36 -20.79 -29.31
N CYS A 257 4.23 -19.79 -29.15
CA CYS A 257 3.89 -18.53 -28.48
C CYS A 257 2.75 -17.80 -29.19
N ASP A 258 2.85 -17.60 -30.50
CA ASP A 258 1.82 -16.87 -31.26
C ASP A 258 0.48 -17.60 -31.26
N LYS A 259 0.51 -18.94 -31.37
CA LYS A 259 -0.72 -19.75 -31.32
C LYS A 259 -1.32 -19.81 -29.91
N PHE A 260 -0.50 -19.82 -28.85
CA PHE A 260 -0.97 -19.72 -27.46
C PHE A 260 -1.60 -18.37 -27.16
N LEU A 261 -0.92 -17.28 -27.53
CA LEU A 261 -1.41 -15.93 -27.31
C LEU A 261 -2.67 -15.63 -28.13
N SER A 262 -2.79 -16.13 -29.36
CA SER A 262 -4.02 -15.98 -30.16
C SER A 262 -5.22 -16.74 -29.58
N HIS A 263 -5.02 -17.96 -29.06
CA HIS A 263 -6.09 -18.69 -28.38
C HIS A 263 -6.49 -18.00 -27.06
N ALA A 264 -5.50 -17.58 -26.26
CA ALA A 264 -5.75 -16.78 -25.06
C ALA A 264 -6.46 -15.45 -25.39
N ARG A 265 -6.12 -14.82 -26.52
CA ARG A 265 -6.78 -13.61 -27.04
C ARG A 265 -8.26 -13.88 -27.28
N SER A 266 -8.59 -14.90 -28.06
CA SER A 266 -9.97 -15.21 -28.42
C SER A 266 -10.83 -15.48 -27.18
N ARG A 267 -10.28 -16.17 -26.17
CA ARG A 267 -10.97 -16.43 -24.91
C ARG A 267 -11.19 -15.15 -24.11
N LEU A 268 -10.15 -14.35 -23.89
CA LEU A 268 -10.26 -13.09 -23.15
C LEU A 268 -11.13 -12.07 -23.88
N GLU A 269 -11.14 -12.04 -25.21
CA GLU A 269 -12.04 -11.21 -26.00
C GLU A 269 -13.50 -11.66 -25.88
N SER A 270 -13.77 -12.97 -25.76
CA SER A 270 -15.11 -13.47 -25.46
C SER A 270 -15.58 -12.99 -24.08
N ASP A 271 -14.71 -13.00 -23.08
CA ASP A 271 -15.01 -12.48 -21.74
C ASP A 271 -15.30 -10.96 -21.80
N LEU A 272 -14.51 -10.20 -22.58
CA LEU A 272 -14.73 -8.76 -22.80
C LEU A 272 -16.01 -8.47 -23.59
N GLN A 273 -16.37 -9.28 -24.58
CA GLN A 273 -17.64 -9.15 -25.32
C GLN A 273 -18.85 -9.43 -24.42
N GLY A 274 -18.73 -10.37 -23.49
CA GLY A 274 -19.74 -10.61 -22.45
C GLY A 274 -19.99 -9.36 -21.59
N LEU A 275 -18.90 -8.69 -21.17
CA LEU A 275 -18.98 -7.42 -20.44
C LEU A 275 -19.52 -6.27 -21.30
N GLU A 276 -19.14 -6.19 -22.58
CA GLU A 276 -19.65 -5.16 -23.49
C GLU A 276 -21.15 -5.29 -23.75
N ALA A 277 -21.67 -6.52 -23.80
CA ALA A 277 -23.10 -6.78 -23.99
C ALA A 277 -23.98 -6.27 -22.83
N GLU A 278 -23.41 -6.10 -21.63
CA GLU A 278 -24.09 -5.53 -20.46
C GLU A 278 -24.12 -4.00 -20.47
N ILE A 279 -23.18 -3.36 -21.18
CA ILE A 279 -23.09 -1.89 -21.33
C ILE A 279 -24.04 -1.40 -22.44
N ARG A 280 -25.27 -1.94 -22.51
CA ARG A 280 -26.19 -1.70 -23.64
C ARG A 280 -26.62 -0.21 -23.74
N PRO A 281 -26.52 0.41 -24.93
CA PRO A 281 -26.73 1.85 -25.12
C PRO A 281 -28.19 2.32 -25.30
N TYR A 282 -29.22 1.45 -25.24
CA TYR A 282 -30.60 1.83 -25.57
C TYR A 282 -31.62 1.52 -24.45
N PRO A 283 -32.37 2.53 -23.96
CA PRO A 283 -33.49 2.32 -23.06
C PRO A 283 -34.73 1.96 -23.88
N THR A 284 -34.93 0.68 -24.17
CA THR A 284 -36.24 0.19 -24.61
C THR A 284 -36.69 -0.94 -23.72
N LEU A 285 -37.74 -0.62 -22.96
CA LEU A 285 -38.49 -1.41 -21.98
C LEU A 285 -37.80 -1.64 -20.63
N PRO A 286 -38.46 -1.26 -19.51
CA PRO A 286 -37.99 -1.59 -18.17
C PRO A 286 -38.21 -3.08 -17.94
N SER A 287 -37.18 -3.91 -18.14
CA SER A 287 -37.13 -5.25 -17.56
C SER A 287 -36.57 -5.13 -16.14
N PRO A 288 -37.21 -5.74 -15.12
CA PRO A 288 -36.90 -5.51 -13.71
C PRO A 288 -35.62 -6.22 -13.22
N THR A 289 -34.74 -6.72 -14.11
CA THR A 289 -33.64 -7.63 -13.74
C THR A 289 -32.26 -7.27 -14.33
N SER A 290 -32.05 -6.07 -14.87
CA SER A 290 -30.74 -5.72 -15.48
C SER A 290 -30.21 -4.32 -15.15
N ASN A 291 -30.40 -3.87 -13.91
CA ASN A 291 -29.52 -2.85 -13.34
C ASN A 291 -28.44 -3.57 -12.54
N THR A 292 -27.43 -4.11 -13.21
CA THR A 292 -26.24 -4.63 -12.52
C THR A 292 -25.51 -3.45 -11.89
N ASP A 293 -25.31 -3.48 -10.58
CA ASP A 293 -24.58 -2.44 -9.86
C ASP A 293 -23.15 -2.32 -10.42
N ILE A 294 -22.54 -1.13 -10.45
CA ILE A 294 -21.14 -1.00 -10.94
C ILE A 294 -20.22 -1.97 -10.22
N LEU A 295 -20.45 -2.19 -8.93
CA LEU A 295 -19.64 -3.09 -8.12
C LEU A 295 -19.70 -4.51 -8.67
N GLU A 296 -20.88 -4.99 -9.05
CA GLU A 296 -21.05 -6.32 -9.62
C GLU A 296 -20.41 -6.41 -11.02
N PHE A 297 -20.57 -5.37 -11.85
CA PHE A 297 -19.92 -5.28 -13.16
C PHE A 297 -18.38 -5.31 -13.06
N ILE A 298 -17.81 -4.49 -12.17
CA ILE A 298 -16.36 -4.45 -11.94
C ILE A 298 -15.89 -5.75 -11.29
N ASP A 299 -16.64 -6.34 -10.37
CA ASP A 299 -16.29 -7.63 -9.76
C ASP A 299 -16.27 -8.75 -10.77
N ARG A 300 -17.25 -8.80 -11.68
CA ARG A 300 -17.26 -9.76 -12.77
C ARG A 300 -16.09 -9.56 -13.72
N GLY A 301 -15.81 -8.33 -14.14
CA GLY A 301 -14.65 -8.02 -14.98
C GLY A 301 -13.32 -8.32 -14.30
N CYS A 302 -13.18 -8.07 -13.00
CA CYS A 302 -11.99 -8.42 -12.25
C CYS A 302 -11.84 -9.94 -12.04
N ASN A 303 -12.94 -10.65 -11.78
CA ASN A 303 -12.90 -12.08 -11.52
C ASN A 303 -12.72 -12.89 -12.80
N GLU A 304 -13.47 -12.58 -13.86
CA GLU A 304 -13.40 -13.29 -15.15
C GLU A 304 -12.17 -12.85 -15.94
N PHE A 305 -12.10 -11.57 -16.35
CA PHE A 305 -11.04 -11.08 -17.23
C PHE A 305 -9.69 -10.93 -16.51
N VAL A 306 -9.61 -10.18 -15.40
CA VAL A 306 -8.30 -9.93 -14.74
C VAL A 306 -7.70 -11.21 -14.14
N SER A 307 -8.50 -12.12 -13.58
CA SER A 307 -7.96 -13.40 -13.09
C SER A 307 -7.51 -14.30 -14.24
N SER A 308 -8.28 -14.38 -15.33
CA SER A 308 -7.87 -15.15 -16.52
C SER A 308 -6.61 -14.57 -17.16
N LEU A 309 -6.49 -13.25 -17.22
CA LEU A 309 -5.30 -12.55 -17.68
C LEU A 309 -4.09 -12.89 -16.79
N CYS A 310 -4.23 -12.82 -15.47
CA CYS A 310 -3.18 -13.23 -14.53
C CYS A 310 -2.75 -14.71 -14.73
N LEU A 311 -3.71 -15.61 -14.94
CA LEU A 311 -3.40 -17.04 -15.20
C LEU A 311 -2.64 -17.22 -16.52
N VAL A 312 -3.01 -16.49 -17.58
CA VAL A 312 -2.29 -16.51 -18.86
C VAL A 312 -0.87 -15.95 -18.68
N ILE A 313 -0.71 -14.88 -17.92
CA ILE A 313 0.61 -14.30 -17.61
C ILE A 313 1.49 -15.31 -16.85
N THR A 314 0.97 -15.93 -15.79
CA THR A 314 1.72 -16.92 -14.99
C THR A 314 2.08 -18.15 -15.82
N SER A 315 1.13 -18.71 -16.57
CA SER A 315 1.38 -19.88 -17.42
C SER A 315 2.38 -19.56 -18.54
N TYR A 316 2.30 -18.37 -19.15
CA TYR A 316 3.28 -17.92 -20.13
C TYR A 316 4.68 -17.78 -19.50
N GLN A 317 4.76 -17.17 -18.32
CA GLN A 317 6.02 -17.04 -17.61
C GLN A 317 6.62 -18.39 -17.28
N GLU A 318 5.84 -19.35 -16.75
CA GLU A 318 6.32 -20.70 -16.43
C GLU A 318 6.75 -21.51 -17.66
N LEU A 319 6.05 -21.39 -18.78
CA LEU A 319 6.33 -22.16 -20.00
C LEU A 319 7.52 -21.59 -20.79
N PHE A 320 7.73 -20.27 -20.76
CA PHE A 320 8.70 -19.59 -21.64
C PHE A 320 9.84 -18.89 -20.88
N ILE A 321 10.14 -19.29 -19.62
CA ILE A 321 11.21 -18.74 -18.75
C ILE A 321 12.55 -18.55 -19.48
N ASN A 322 12.87 -19.41 -20.45
CA ASN A 322 14.17 -19.46 -21.11
C ASN A 322 14.30 -18.56 -22.37
N HIS A 323 13.23 -17.89 -22.80
CA HIS A 323 13.25 -17.07 -24.02
C HIS A 323 12.96 -15.59 -23.70
N ALA A 324 14.02 -14.78 -23.72
CA ALA A 324 13.95 -13.35 -23.36
C ALA A 324 13.24 -12.47 -24.42
N GLN A 325 13.28 -12.85 -25.70
CA GLN A 325 12.65 -12.09 -26.80
C GLN A 325 11.11 -12.19 -26.81
N THR A 326 10.57 -13.24 -26.22
CA THR A 326 9.13 -13.52 -26.10
C THR A 326 8.42 -12.64 -25.05
N GLY A 327 9.17 -12.01 -24.13
CA GLY A 327 8.59 -11.10 -23.14
C GLY A 327 7.90 -9.88 -23.76
N GLU A 328 8.44 -9.34 -24.87
CA GLU A 328 7.88 -8.15 -25.53
C GLU A 328 6.50 -8.42 -26.16
N LEU A 329 6.31 -9.60 -26.77
CA LEU A 329 5.03 -10.03 -27.33
C LEU A 329 3.95 -10.14 -26.25
N LEU A 330 4.31 -10.63 -25.06
CA LEU A 330 3.40 -10.69 -23.92
C LEU A 330 3.02 -9.27 -23.44
N HIS A 331 3.97 -8.33 -23.39
CA HIS A 331 3.67 -6.95 -22.99
C HIS A 331 2.69 -6.27 -23.95
N VAL A 332 2.88 -6.39 -25.27
CA VAL A 332 1.95 -5.83 -26.28
C VAL A 332 0.58 -6.50 -26.18
N PHE A 333 0.54 -7.82 -26.03
CA PHE A 333 -0.71 -8.57 -25.85
C PHE A 333 -1.52 -8.12 -24.64
N VAL A 334 -0.86 -7.98 -23.48
CA VAL A 334 -1.48 -7.54 -22.23
C VAL A 334 -1.94 -6.08 -22.33
N ASP A 335 -1.13 -5.21 -22.93
CA ASP A 335 -1.45 -3.78 -23.09
C ASP A 335 -2.67 -3.56 -24.00
N ASP A 336 -2.81 -4.29 -25.11
CA ASP A 336 -3.96 -4.22 -26.03
C ASP A 336 -5.26 -4.65 -25.33
N LEU A 337 -5.25 -5.80 -24.64
CA LEU A 337 -6.42 -6.33 -23.95
C LEU A 337 -6.81 -5.47 -22.75
N ALA A 338 -5.83 -4.98 -22.00
CA ALA A 338 -6.06 -4.06 -20.90
C ALA A 338 -6.65 -2.73 -21.39
N ALA A 339 -6.19 -2.19 -22.52
CA ALA A 339 -6.75 -0.97 -23.10
C ALA A 339 -8.24 -1.15 -23.46
N ARG A 340 -8.61 -2.30 -24.04
CA ARG A 340 -10.01 -2.61 -24.36
C ARG A 340 -10.86 -2.74 -23.09
N TYR A 341 -10.39 -3.46 -22.07
CA TYR A 341 -11.06 -3.55 -20.77
C TYR A 341 -11.25 -2.17 -20.12
N PHE A 342 -10.21 -1.34 -20.12
CA PHE A 342 -10.26 0.01 -19.58
C PHE A 342 -11.28 0.89 -20.29
N SER A 343 -11.41 0.79 -21.62
CA SER A 343 -12.45 1.52 -22.35
C SER A 343 -13.88 1.12 -21.93
N LEU A 344 -14.10 -0.16 -21.60
CA LEU A 344 -15.40 -0.65 -21.11
C LEU A 344 -15.70 -0.13 -19.70
N VAL A 345 -14.70 -0.18 -18.80
CA VAL A 345 -14.81 0.35 -17.44
C VAL A 345 -15.09 1.86 -17.47
N GLU A 346 -14.42 2.61 -18.34
CA GLU A 346 -14.66 4.05 -18.52
C GLU A 346 -16.08 4.35 -19.00
N ARG A 347 -16.56 3.62 -20.02
CA ARG A 347 -17.94 3.77 -20.53
C ARG A 347 -18.96 3.52 -19.42
N ARG A 348 -18.77 2.47 -18.62
CA ARG A 348 -19.68 2.16 -17.50
C ARG A 348 -19.68 3.25 -16.42
N ILE A 349 -18.50 3.79 -16.08
CA ILE A 349 -18.38 4.90 -15.10
C ILE A 349 -19.06 6.18 -15.63
N GLN A 350 -19.12 6.39 -16.94
CA GLN A 350 -19.80 7.55 -17.55
C GLN A 350 -21.33 7.40 -17.62
N GLU A 351 -21.86 6.18 -17.72
CA GLU A 351 -23.31 5.91 -17.72
C GLU A 351 -23.95 6.23 -16.36
N GLU A 352 -23.15 6.11 -15.30
CA GLU A 352 -23.50 6.43 -13.92
C GLU A 352 -23.64 7.94 -13.68
N LYS A 353 -24.57 8.64 -14.34
CA LYS A 353 -24.72 10.10 -14.16
C LYS A 353 -25.40 10.50 -12.85
N GLY A 354 -25.80 9.54 -12.02
CA GLY A 354 -26.48 9.79 -10.75
C GLY A 354 -25.52 10.27 -9.66
N VAL A 355 -25.94 11.28 -8.91
CA VAL A 355 -25.27 11.79 -7.68
C VAL A 355 -25.58 10.88 -6.47
N GLY A 356 -25.77 9.58 -6.71
CA GLY A 356 -26.23 8.60 -5.72
C GLY A 356 -25.17 8.16 -4.72
N ASP A 357 -25.36 6.98 -4.12
CA ASP A 357 -24.45 6.39 -3.12
C ASP A 357 -23.04 6.16 -3.70
N ASN A 358 -22.11 7.08 -3.43
CA ASN A 358 -20.69 6.95 -3.80
C ASN A 358 -20.02 5.73 -3.17
N SER A 359 -20.62 5.11 -2.16
CA SER A 359 -20.09 3.93 -1.48
C SER A 359 -19.86 2.76 -2.46
N LEU A 360 -20.76 2.56 -3.42
CA LEU A 360 -20.63 1.52 -4.44
C LEU A 360 -19.51 1.84 -5.44
N LEU A 361 -19.49 3.06 -5.96
CA LEU A 361 -18.45 3.50 -6.90
C LEU A 361 -17.06 3.46 -6.27
N VAL A 362 -16.92 3.95 -5.04
CA VAL A 362 -15.64 3.97 -4.31
C VAL A 362 -15.13 2.54 -4.06
N ARG A 363 -16.01 1.63 -3.61
CA ARG A 363 -15.66 0.22 -3.42
C ARG A 363 -15.29 -0.47 -4.73
N ALA A 364 -15.98 -0.15 -5.81
CA ALA A 364 -15.72 -0.72 -7.12
C ALA A 364 -14.37 -0.23 -7.68
N LEU A 365 -14.06 1.07 -7.57
CA LEU A 365 -12.75 1.63 -7.93
C LEU A 365 -11.61 1.05 -7.08
N ASP A 366 -11.83 0.85 -5.78
CA ASP A 366 -10.84 0.26 -4.89
C ASP A 366 -10.53 -1.20 -5.25
N ARG A 367 -11.58 -1.99 -5.55
CA ARG A 367 -11.43 -3.37 -5.98
C ARG A 367 -10.72 -3.48 -7.33
N PHE A 368 -11.09 -2.64 -8.29
CA PHE A 368 -10.42 -2.50 -9.58
C PHE A 368 -8.92 -2.20 -9.40
N HIS A 369 -8.59 -1.21 -8.57
CA HIS A 369 -7.19 -0.86 -8.29
C HIS A 369 -6.40 -2.02 -7.66
N ARG A 370 -6.95 -2.68 -6.63
CA ARG A 370 -6.29 -3.83 -5.96
C ARG A 370 -6.00 -4.97 -6.91
N ARG A 371 -6.96 -5.30 -7.80
CA ARG A 371 -6.82 -6.41 -8.75
C ARG A 371 -5.82 -6.10 -9.85
N LEU A 372 -5.77 -4.86 -10.35
CA LEU A 372 -4.73 -4.42 -11.28
C LEU A 372 -3.32 -4.42 -10.65
N GLN A 373 -3.22 -4.21 -9.34
CA GLN A 373 -1.92 -4.32 -8.66
C GLN A 373 -1.38 -5.75 -8.66
N ALA A 374 -2.23 -6.78 -8.79
CA ALA A 374 -1.76 -8.16 -8.98
C ALA A 374 -1.04 -8.32 -10.34
N VAL A 375 -1.57 -7.69 -11.40
CA VAL A 375 -0.92 -7.66 -12.72
C VAL A 375 0.44 -6.98 -12.65
N ALA A 376 0.58 -5.91 -11.87
CA ALA A 376 1.86 -5.22 -11.65
C ALA A 376 2.92 -6.10 -10.96
N LYS A 377 2.50 -7.01 -10.07
CA LYS A 377 3.40 -7.96 -9.40
C LYS A 377 3.86 -9.07 -10.35
N LEU A 378 2.99 -9.52 -11.24
CA LEU A 378 3.29 -10.56 -12.22
C LEU A 378 4.15 -10.02 -13.36
N LEU A 379 3.88 -8.80 -13.86
CA LEU A 379 4.62 -8.15 -14.96
C LEU A 379 5.25 -6.83 -14.49
N PRO A 380 6.43 -6.87 -13.86
CA PRO A 380 7.16 -5.66 -13.52
C PRO A 380 7.58 -4.92 -14.79
N GLY A 381 7.14 -3.66 -14.94
CA GLY A 381 7.40 -2.81 -16.12
C GLY A 381 6.20 -2.57 -17.03
N SER A 382 5.06 -3.23 -16.82
CA SER A 382 3.83 -2.94 -17.57
C SER A 382 3.24 -1.56 -17.21
N ALA A 383 2.71 -0.85 -18.22
CA ALA A 383 2.01 0.42 -18.05
C ALA A 383 0.54 0.27 -17.58
N VAL A 384 0.00 -0.96 -17.60
CA VAL A 384 -1.39 -1.29 -17.21
C VAL A 384 -1.79 -0.77 -15.82
N PRO A 385 -1.03 -0.98 -14.73
CA PRO A 385 -1.41 -0.45 -13.42
C PRO A 385 -1.43 1.09 -13.38
N ASN A 386 -0.52 1.76 -14.09
CA ASN A 386 -0.47 3.22 -14.15
C ASN A 386 -1.69 3.79 -14.91
N LYS A 387 -2.04 3.20 -16.05
CA LYS A 387 -3.29 3.52 -16.78
C LYS A 387 -4.52 3.27 -15.91
N GLY A 388 -4.54 2.16 -15.18
CA GLY A 388 -5.60 1.86 -14.20
C GLY A 388 -5.74 2.93 -13.12
N THR A 389 -4.62 3.42 -12.57
CA THR A 389 -4.64 4.50 -11.58
C THR A 389 -5.11 5.83 -12.17
N GLU A 390 -4.76 6.14 -13.42
CA GLU A 390 -5.23 7.33 -14.12
C GLU A 390 -6.75 7.30 -14.32
N ILE A 391 -7.32 6.14 -14.62
CA ILE A 391 -8.77 5.96 -14.74
C ILE A 391 -9.47 6.23 -13.40
N VAL A 392 -8.90 5.75 -12.28
CA VAL A 392 -9.43 6.01 -10.93
C VAL A 392 -9.37 7.50 -10.60
N VAL A 393 -8.25 8.17 -10.88
CA VAL A 393 -8.11 9.63 -10.70
C VAL A 393 -9.14 10.37 -11.54
N ARG A 394 -9.26 10.04 -12.84
CA ARG A 394 -10.20 10.70 -13.74
C ARG A 394 -11.64 10.47 -13.29
N ALA A 395 -12.01 9.24 -12.90
CA ALA A 395 -13.34 8.93 -12.37
C ALA A 395 -13.65 9.76 -11.12
N ALA A 396 -12.72 9.86 -10.18
CA ALA A 396 -12.88 10.68 -8.98
C ALA A 396 -13.01 12.18 -9.32
N THR A 397 -12.17 12.72 -10.22
CA THR A 397 -12.27 14.12 -10.64
C THR A 397 -13.59 14.42 -11.37
N GLU A 398 -14.08 13.49 -12.19
CA GLU A 398 -15.35 13.65 -12.90
C GLU A 398 -16.54 13.61 -11.94
N ARG A 399 -16.49 12.77 -10.90
CA ARG A 399 -17.47 12.83 -9.80
C ARG A 399 -17.47 14.18 -9.10
N VAL A 400 -16.29 14.72 -8.79
CA VAL A 400 -16.17 16.05 -8.17
C VAL A 400 -16.78 17.14 -9.06
N LYS A 401 -16.57 17.09 -10.38
CA LYS A 401 -17.22 18.00 -11.33
C LYS A 401 -18.74 17.84 -11.36
N GLN A 402 -19.26 16.60 -11.32
CA GLN A 402 -20.70 16.35 -11.24
C GLN A 402 -21.28 16.94 -9.95
N TYR A 403 -20.61 16.76 -8.81
CA TYR A 403 -21.00 17.40 -7.55
C TYR A 403 -20.96 18.94 -7.62
N LEU A 404 -19.95 19.52 -8.28
CA LEU A 404 -19.91 20.96 -8.52
C LEU A 404 -21.13 21.40 -9.34
N SER A 405 -21.45 20.69 -10.43
CA SER A 405 -22.60 21.03 -11.26
C SER A 405 -23.94 20.90 -10.51
N ALA A 406 -24.07 19.90 -9.64
CA ALA A 406 -25.23 19.72 -8.78
C ALA A 406 -25.34 20.80 -7.70
N LEU A 407 -24.22 21.26 -7.14
CA LEU A 407 -24.20 22.41 -6.22
C LEU A 407 -24.59 23.70 -6.94
N GLN A 408 -24.09 23.90 -8.16
CA GLN A 408 -24.43 25.07 -8.98
C GLN A 408 -25.92 25.08 -9.33
N SER A 409 -26.49 23.95 -9.75
CA SER A 409 -27.93 23.85 -10.02
C SER A 409 -28.75 24.07 -8.75
N PHE A 410 -28.37 23.45 -7.63
CA PHE A 410 -29.04 23.63 -6.34
C PHE A 410 -29.05 25.09 -5.87
N TYR A 411 -27.94 25.80 -6.03
CA TYR A 411 -27.88 27.23 -5.73
C TYR A 411 -28.82 28.04 -6.61
N MET A 412 -28.83 27.77 -7.92
CA MET A 412 -29.74 28.45 -8.85
C MET A 412 -31.20 28.17 -8.54
N ASP A 413 -31.56 26.92 -8.24
CA ASP A 413 -32.91 26.52 -7.85
C ASP A 413 -33.33 27.23 -6.55
N SER A 414 -32.45 27.24 -5.54
CA SER A 414 -32.67 27.96 -4.28
C SER A 414 -32.86 29.47 -4.51
N LEU A 415 -32.11 30.08 -5.43
CA LEU A 415 -32.31 31.47 -5.82
C LEU A 415 -33.65 31.69 -6.53
N THR A 416 -34.09 30.76 -7.37
CA THR A 416 -35.40 30.86 -8.01
C THR A 416 -36.53 30.76 -6.99
N ASP A 417 -36.41 29.91 -5.97
CA ASP A 417 -37.38 29.80 -4.88
C ASP A 417 -37.44 31.08 -4.04
N VAL A 418 -36.29 31.66 -3.69
CA VAL A 418 -36.21 32.95 -3.00
C VAL A 418 -36.84 34.06 -3.86
N ARG A 419 -36.59 34.06 -5.17
CA ARG A 419 -37.20 35.03 -6.09
C ARG A 419 -38.72 34.88 -6.15
N GLN A 420 -39.23 33.65 -6.18
CA GLN A 420 -40.67 33.38 -6.16
C GLN A 420 -41.30 33.80 -4.83
N ALA A 421 -40.66 33.48 -3.70
CA ALA A 421 -41.11 33.88 -2.37
C ALA A 421 -41.20 35.41 -2.24
N LEU A 422 -40.22 36.14 -2.75
CA LEU A 422 -40.21 37.61 -2.78
C LEU A 422 -41.26 38.21 -3.74
N ALA A 423 -41.67 37.49 -4.78
CA ALA A 423 -42.67 37.95 -5.75
C ALA A 423 -44.12 37.70 -5.30
N THR A 424 -44.36 36.82 -4.31
CA THR A 424 -45.72 36.55 -3.82
C THR A 424 -46.26 37.72 -2.98
N PRO A 425 -47.38 38.37 -3.39
CA PRO A 425 -47.95 39.48 -2.62
C PRO A 425 -48.64 38.94 -1.37
N ARG A 426 -47.96 38.96 -0.23
CA ARG A 426 -48.55 38.58 1.06
C ARG A 426 -49.08 39.82 1.79
N LEU A 427 -50.36 39.77 2.17
CA LEU A 427 -51.07 40.75 2.98
C LEU A 427 -50.48 40.82 4.40
N SER A 428 -49.41 41.58 4.65
CA SER A 428 -49.05 42.07 5.99
C SER A 428 -47.81 42.97 5.96
N VAL A 429 -47.75 43.89 6.94
CA VAL A 429 -46.62 44.72 7.39
C VAL A 429 -45.36 43.91 7.77
N ALA A 430 -45.41 42.58 7.67
CA ALA A 430 -44.32 41.62 7.93
C ALA A 430 -43.35 41.37 6.75
N GLY A 431 -43.44 42.11 5.63
CA GLY A 431 -42.58 41.88 4.46
C GLY A 431 -41.07 41.99 4.70
N ALA A 432 -40.65 42.60 5.81
CA ALA A 432 -39.25 42.87 6.11
C ALA A 432 -38.59 41.86 7.09
N SER A 433 -39.35 41.13 7.92
CA SER A 433 -38.83 39.97 8.68
C SER A 433 -38.56 38.77 7.77
N VAL A 434 -39.34 38.66 6.70
CA VAL A 434 -39.25 37.58 5.69
C VAL A 434 -37.90 37.58 4.98
N ALA A 435 -37.29 38.75 4.69
CA ALA A 435 -36.00 38.82 4.01
C ALA A 435 -34.85 38.24 4.86
N GLY A 436 -34.86 38.49 6.18
CA GLY A 436 -33.88 37.92 7.11
C GLY A 436 -34.06 36.40 7.33
N GLU A 437 -35.30 35.93 7.40
CA GLU A 437 -35.62 34.50 7.49
C GLU A 437 -35.25 33.75 6.20
N LEU A 438 -35.53 34.33 5.03
CA LEU A 438 -35.13 33.76 3.74
C LEU A 438 -33.61 33.73 3.59
N LEU A 439 -32.89 34.75 4.06
CA LEU A 439 -31.43 34.79 4.04
C LEU A 439 -30.81 33.72 4.95
N SER A 440 -31.32 33.56 6.17
CA SER A 440 -30.83 32.54 7.10
C SER A 440 -31.16 31.12 6.62
N SER A 441 -32.34 30.90 6.05
CA SER A 441 -32.71 29.64 5.40
C SER A 441 -31.83 29.33 4.19
N LEU A 442 -31.61 30.29 3.30
CA LEU A 442 -30.75 30.13 2.11
C LEU A 442 -29.30 29.82 2.51
N SER A 443 -28.73 30.57 3.46
CA SER A 443 -27.36 30.36 3.91
C SER A 443 -27.19 29.00 4.60
N ALA A 444 -28.14 28.59 5.45
CA ALA A 444 -28.13 27.28 6.09
C ALA A 444 -28.29 26.13 5.07
N SER A 445 -29.18 26.29 4.09
CA SER A 445 -29.43 25.31 3.03
C SER A 445 -28.19 25.08 2.17
N ILE A 446 -27.56 26.16 1.70
CA ILE A 446 -26.30 26.08 0.92
C ILE A 446 -25.20 25.42 1.76
N LEU A 447 -25.04 25.84 3.03
CA LEU A 447 -24.00 25.30 3.90
C LEU A 447 -24.20 23.80 4.17
N ASN A 448 -25.44 23.37 4.42
CA ASN A 448 -25.76 21.96 4.65
C ASN A 448 -25.54 21.13 3.38
N GLN A 449 -25.86 21.66 2.21
CA GLN A 449 -25.60 20.98 0.94
C GLN A 449 -24.09 20.83 0.69
N ILE A 450 -23.28 21.86 0.96
CA ILE A 450 -21.82 21.76 0.89
C ILE A 450 -21.30 20.69 1.85
N LYS A 451 -21.77 20.67 3.10
CA LYS A 451 -21.38 19.64 4.09
C LYS A 451 -21.73 18.22 3.63
N SER A 452 -22.92 18.04 3.06
CA SER A 452 -23.37 16.76 2.50
C SER A 452 -22.44 16.29 1.37
N VAL A 453 -22.15 17.18 0.41
CA VAL A 453 -21.23 16.88 -0.70
C VAL A 453 -19.82 16.58 -0.20
N LEU A 454 -19.29 17.34 0.76
CA LEU A 454 -17.99 17.06 1.37
C LEU A 454 -17.98 15.69 2.05
N ALA A 455 -19.04 15.31 2.77
CA ALA A 455 -19.15 13.96 3.36
C ALA A 455 -19.18 12.86 2.28
N SER A 456 -19.91 13.06 1.19
CA SER A 456 -19.95 12.13 0.06
C SER A 456 -18.60 12.00 -0.66
N VAL A 457 -17.82 13.09 -0.74
CA VAL A 457 -16.46 13.09 -1.32
C VAL A 457 -15.44 12.51 -0.34
N HIS A 458 -15.64 12.66 0.97
CA HIS A 458 -14.78 12.10 2.00
C HIS A 458 -14.67 10.58 1.91
N LEU A 459 -15.72 9.91 1.39
CA LEU A 459 -15.69 8.49 1.09
C LEU A 459 -14.51 8.11 0.19
N PHE A 460 -14.09 8.92 -0.78
CA PHE A 460 -12.91 8.61 -1.64
C PHE A 460 -11.58 8.66 -0.89
N THR A 461 -11.53 9.35 0.24
CA THR A 461 -10.34 9.54 1.07
C THR A 461 -10.33 8.68 2.33
N ALA A 462 -11.30 7.79 2.48
CA ALA A 462 -11.41 6.91 3.63
C ALA A 462 -10.17 5.99 3.76
N LYS A 463 -9.82 5.63 5.01
CA LYS A 463 -8.57 4.91 5.34
C LYS A 463 -8.54 3.47 4.84
N ASP A 464 -9.70 2.87 4.64
CA ASP A 464 -9.94 1.51 4.16
C ASP A 464 -9.71 1.35 2.64
N ILE A 465 -9.48 2.45 1.93
CA ILE A 465 -9.26 2.48 0.49
C ILE A 465 -7.77 2.45 0.17
N THR A 466 -7.38 1.50 -0.67
CA THR A 466 -5.98 1.23 -1.00
C THR A 466 -5.36 2.29 -1.92
N PHE A 467 -6.12 2.87 -2.85
CA PHE A 467 -5.61 3.95 -3.71
C PHE A 467 -5.46 5.28 -2.94
N SER A 468 -6.26 5.52 -1.90
CA SER A 468 -6.18 6.71 -1.04
C SER A 468 -4.85 6.80 -0.26
N ASN A 469 -4.25 5.65 0.04
CA ASN A 469 -2.95 5.58 0.72
C ASN A 469 -1.77 5.96 -0.18
N LYS A 470 -1.99 6.21 -1.46
CA LYS A 470 -0.93 6.64 -2.38
C LYS A 470 -0.78 8.17 -2.37
N PRO A 471 0.45 8.69 -2.23
CA PRO A 471 0.69 10.13 -2.08
C PRO A 471 0.30 10.94 -3.33
N TYR A 472 0.42 10.37 -4.52
CA TYR A 472 0.02 11.03 -5.77
C TYR A 472 -1.48 11.32 -5.80
N PHE A 473 -2.31 10.36 -5.40
CA PHE A 473 -3.76 10.49 -5.43
C PHE A 473 -4.22 11.47 -4.35
N LYS A 474 -3.80 11.25 -3.10
CA LYS A 474 -4.29 12.05 -1.96
C LYS A 474 -3.88 13.52 -2.07
N GLY A 475 -2.66 13.81 -2.50
CA GLY A 475 -2.19 15.19 -2.63
C GLY A 475 -2.94 15.96 -3.74
N GLU A 476 -2.97 15.39 -4.94
CA GLU A 476 -3.57 16.03 -6.12
C GLU A 476 -5.10 16.09 -6.02
N PHE A 477 -5.75 15.01 -5.59
CA PHE A 477 -7.21 14.96 -5.45
C PHE A 477 -7.73 15.91 -4.37
N CYS A 478 -7.11 15.94 -3.17
CA CYS A 478 -7.57 16.81 -2.10
C CYS A 478 -7.31 18.30 -2.39
N SER A 479 -6.13 18.63 -2.93
CA SER A 479 -5.77 20.04 -3.19
C SER A 479 -6.40 20.59 -4.47
N GLN A 480 -6.23 19.92 -5.61
CA GLN A 480 -6.73 20.42 -6.90
C GLN A 480 -8.19 20.01 -7.14
N GLY A 481 -8.56 18.78 -6.79
CA GLY A 481 -9.92 18.28 -6.97
C GLY A 481 -10.91 18.90 -5.97
N VAL A 482 -10.75 18.62 -4.69
CA VAL A 482 -11.74 19.02 -3.67
C VAL A 482 -11.63 20.50 -3.31
N ARG A 483 -10.45 20.99 -2.96
CA ARG A 483 -10.32 22.40 -2.53
C ARG A 483 -10.51 23.38 -3.69
N GLU A 484 -9.72 23.27 -4.76
CA GLU A 484 -9.81 24.22 -5.89
C GLU A 484 -11.02 23.97 -6.81
N SER A 485 -11.16 22.76 -7.35
CA SER A 485 -12.17 22.49 -8.36
C SER A 485 -13.60 22.42 -7.80
N LEU A 486 -13.81 22.05 -6.54
CA LEU A 486 -15.15 22.01 -5.95
C LEU A 486 -15.46 23.27 -5.13
N VAL A 487 -14.74 23.48 -4.02
CA VAL A 487 -15.09 24.51 -3.04
C VAL A 487 -14.81 25.92 -3.57
N VAL A 488 -13.59 26.19 -4.03
CA VAL A 488 -13.20 27.52 -4.57
C VAL A 488 -14.03 27.86 -5.80
N SER A 489 -14.21 26.91 -6.72
CA SER A 489 -14.99 27.11 -7.94
C SER A 489 -16.48 27.36 -7.64
N PHE A 490 -17.05 26.69 -6.63
CA PHE A 490 -18.41 26.97 -6.17
C PHE A 490 -18.56 28.36 -5.54
N ILE A 491 -17.62 28.78 -4.68
CA ILE A 491 -17.64 30.12 -4.06
C ILE A 491 -17.55 31.22 -5.13
N LYS A 492 -16.66 31.04 -6.12
CA LYS A 492 -16.56 31.94 -7.28
C LYS A 492 -17.86 31.98 -8.07
N PHE A 493 -18.48 30.82 -8.32
CA PHE A 493 -19.78 30.76 -8.98
C PHE A 493 -20.86 31.53 -8.22
N VAL A 494 -20.96 31.37 -6.89
CA VAL A 494 -21.92 32.14 -6.06
C VAL A 494 -21.70 33.64 -6.22
N CYS A 495 -20.44 34.10 -6.17
CA CYS A 495 -20.10 35.53 -6.34
C CYS A 495 -20.41 36.04 -7.75
N GLN A 496 -20.09 35.26 -8.79
CA GLN A 496 -20.34 35.62 -10.20
C GLN A 496 -21.83 35.62 -10.54
N SER A 497 -22.56 34.57 -10.16
CA SER A 497 -24.00 34.47 -10.34
C SER A 497 -24.74 35.60 -9.62
N SER A 498 -24.28 35.99 -8.42
CA SER A 498 -24.82 37.16 -7.73
C SER A 498 -24.60 38.45 -8.52
N ARG A 499 -23.41 38.66 -9.11
CA ARG A 499 -23.10 39.83 -9.96
C ARG A 499 -23.93 39.88 -11.24
N GLN A 500 -24.28 38.74 -11.85
CA GLN A 500 -25.09 38.69 -13.07
C GLN A 500 -26.47 39.33 -12.93
N PHE A 501 -27.02 39.37 -11.70
CA PHE A 501 -28.27 40.09 -11.42
C PHE A 501 -28.15 41.62 -11.56
N CYS A 502 -26.94 42.18 -11.49
CA CYS A 502 -26.69 43.61 -11.76
C CYS A 502 -26.65 43.95 -13.26
N GLU A 503 -26.29 42.98 -14.10
CA GLU A 503 -26.06 43.17 -15.55
C GLU A 503 -27.33 42.87 -16.37
N SER A 504 -28.18 41.96 -15.88
CA SER A 504 -29.42 41.52 -16.56
C SER A 504 -30.50 42.60 -16.70
N ALA A 505 -30.30 43.78 -16.11
CA ALA A 505 -31.24 44.90 -16.17
C ALA A 505 -31.36 45.55 -17.58
N GLY A 506 -30.49 45.19 -18.54
CA GLY A 506 -30.45 45.78 -19.89
C GLY A 506 -31.26 45.07 -20.97
N ASP A 507 -31.20 43.73 -21.07
CA ASP A 507 -31.54 43.03 -22.31
C ASP A 507 -32.78 42.12 -22.27
N LYS A 508 -33.33 41.79 -21.09
CA LYS A 508 -34.49 40.89 -20.98
C LYS A 508 -35.46 41.30 -19.89
N GLY A 509 -36.12 42.45 -20.06
CA GLY A 509 -37.51 42.76 -19.63
C GLY A 509 -38.03 42.43 -18.21
N GLY A 510 -37.24 41.86 -17.31
CA GLY A 510 -37.62 41.50 -15.95
C GLY A 510 -36.79 42.30 -14.96
N SER A 511 -37.38 43.32 -14.34
CA SER A 511 -36.73 44.03 -13.25
C SER A 511 -36.43 43.05 -12.11
N THR A 512 -35.16 42.82 -11.79
CA THR A 512 -34.76 42.08 -10.60
C THR A 512 -35.33 42.80 -9.37
N PRO A 513 -36.07 42.09 -8.47
CA PRO A 513 -36.63 42.72 -7.28
C PRO A 513 -35.53 43.39 -6.44
N PRO A 514 -35.68 44.67 -6.04
CA PRO A 514 -34.66 45.35 -5.24
C PRO A 514 -34.34 44.65 -3.91
N ALA A 515 -35.33 43.96 -3.33
CA ALA A 515 -35.13 43.14 -2.13
C ALA A 515 -34.19 41.94 -2.35
N LEU A 516 -34.15 41.36 -3.55
CA LEU A 516 -33.24 40.27 -3.91
C LEU A 516 -31.78 40.78 -3.98
N LEU A 517 -31.57 41.99 -4.52
CA LEU A 517 -30.25 42.61 -4.57
C LEU A 517 -29.69 42.88 -3.17
N LEU A 518 -30.53 43.36 -2.25
CA LEU A 518 -30.14 43.53 -0.85
C LEU A 518 -29.83 42.18 -0.18
N LEU A 519 -30.65 41.16 -0.37
CA LEU A 519 -30.44 39.84 0.22
C LEU A 519 -29.13 39.22 -0.27
N LEU A 520 -28.87 39.25 -1.59
CA LEU A 520 -27.62 38.75 -2.18
C LEU A 520 -26.40 39.56 -1.71
N SER A 521 -26.52 40.89 -1.58
CA SER A 521 -25.43 41.72 -1.07
C SER A 521 -25.06 41.33 0.37
N ARG A 522 -26.06 41.06 1.22
CA ARG A 522 -25.83 40.60 2.58
C ARG A 522 -25.26 39.20 2.63
N LEU A 523 -25.76 38.28 1.80
CA LEU A 523 -25.19 36.92 1.64
C LEU A 523 -23.69 36.99 1.30
N CYS A 524 -23.29 37.84 0.35
CA CYS A 524 -21.87 38.01 -0.02
C CYS A 524 -21.02 38.58 1.13
N LEU A 525 -21.58 39.44 1.99
CA LEU A 525 -20.89 39.93 3.20
C LEU A 525 -20.79 38.86 4.30
N ASP A 526 -21.83 38.05 4.50
CA ASP A 526 -21.77 36.91 5.41
C ASP A 526 -20.74 35.87 4.93
N TYR A 527 -20.54 35.77 3.60
CA TYR A 527 -19.48 34.97 3.00
C TYR A 527 -18.10 35.53 3.30
N GLU A 528 -17.89 36.85 3.13
CA GLU A 528 -16.64 37.52 3.46
C GLU A 528 -16.27 37.35 4.95
N THR A 529 -17.23 37.57 5.84
CA THR A 529 -16.99 37.71 7.29
C THR A 529 -16.70 36.38 7.98
N SER A 530 -17.38 35.29 7.60
CA SER A 530 -17.25 34.02 8.32
C SER A 530 -17.41 32.77 7.44
N THR A 531 -18.33 32.76 6.47
CA THR A 531 -18.70 31.52 5.77
C THR A 531 -17.57 30.95 4.91
N ILE A 532 -16.83 31.80 4.17
CA ILE A 532 -15.69 31.35 3.36
C ILE A 532 -14.59 30.75 4.24
N SER A 533 -14.24 31.43 5.34
CA SER A 533 -13.23 30.97 6.28
C SER A 533 -13.63 29.62 6.92
N TYR A 534 -14.89 29.49 7.32
CA TYR A 534 -15.42 28.26 7.90
C TYR A 534 -15.40 27.09 6.91
N ILE A 535 -15.89 27.28 5.68
CA ILE A 535 -15.94 26.21 4.65
C ILE A 535 -14.52 25.74 4.29
N LEU A 536 -13.58 26.66 4.13
CA LEU A 536 -12.19 26.32 3.82
C LEU A 536 -11.51 25.59 4.99
N THR A 537 -11.73 26.05 6.23
CA THR A 537 -11.19 25.36 7.42
C THR A 537 -11.75 23.95 7.54
N LEU A 538 -13.07 23.77 7.33
CA LEU A 538 -13.72 22.46 7.33
C LEU A 538 -13.14 21.53 6.25
N THR A 539 -12.89 22.06 5.05
CA THR A 539 -12.30 21.30 3.94
C THR A 539 -10.85 20.92 4.26
N ASP A 540 -10.09 21.84 4.85
CA ASP A 540 -8.71 21.61 5.23
C ASP A 540 -8.58 20.55 6.33
N GLU A 541 -9.42 20.59 7.35
CA GLU A 541 -9.45 19.57 8.42
C GLU A 541 -9.82 18.17 7.91
N GLN A 542 -10.75 18.08 6.94
CA GLN A 542 -11.24 16.80 6.43
C GLN A 542 -10.32 16.14 5.40
N PHE A 543 -9.54 16.93 4.65
CA PHE A 543 -8.86 16.45 3.44
C PHE A 543 -7.36 16.74 3.37
N LEU A 544 -6.83 17.73 4.11
CA LEU A 544 -5.45 18.20 3.93
C LEU A 544 -4.49 17.70 5.02
N VAL A 545 -3.50 16.92 4.59
CA VAL A 545 -2.32 16.57 5.41
C VAL A 545 -1.02 17.11 4.81
N GLN A 546 -0.98 17.47 3.51
CA GLN A 546 0.26 17.93 2.85
C GLN A 546 -0.02 18.97 1.76
N HIS A 547 0.51 20.19 1.93
CA HIS A 547 0.51 21.26 0.92
C HIS A 547 1.56 20.96 -0.16
N HIS A 548 1.13 20.56 -1.36
CA HIS A 548 2.05 20.33 -2.48
C HIS A 548 1.72 21.13 -3.77
N SER A 549 0.74 22.02 -3.72
CA SER A 549 0.35 22.89 -4.84
C SER A 549 -0.01 24.30 -4.34
N PRO A 550 0.14 25.35 -5.17
CA PRO A 550 -0.31 26.69 -4.83
C PRO A 550 -1.84 26.69 -4.75
N VAL A 551 -2.36 27.01 -3.58
CA VAL A 551 -3.80 27.02 -3.30
C VAL A 551 -4.27 28.47 -3.25
N THR A 552 -5.49 28.72 -3.75
CA THR A 552 -6.13 30.04 -3.72
C THR A 552 -6.25 30.51 -2.25
N PRO A 553 -5.66 31.66 -1.90
CA PRO A 553 -5.69 32.15 -0.53
C PRO A 553 -7.09 32.65 -0.16
N VAL A 554 -7.47 32.45 1.11
CA VAL A 554 -8.76 32.91 1.69
C VAL A 554 -9.01 34.40 1.39
N THR A 555 -7.96 35.22 1.46
CA THR A 555 -8.01 36.66 1.22
C THR A 555 -8.50 37.02 -0.19
N SER A 556 -8.15 36.22 -1.20
CA SER A 556 -8.61 36.45 -2.59
C SER A 556 -10.11 36.23 -2.73
N LEU A 557 -10.65 35.20 -2.07
CA LEU A 557 -12.08 34.88 -2.14
C LEU A 557 -12.91 35.85 -1.32
N CYS A 558 -12.43 36.24 -0.13
CA CYS A 558 -13.04 37.32 0.64
C CYS A 558 -13.05 38.64 -0.13
N ALA A 559 -11.99 38.97 -0.87
CA ALA A 559 -11.95 40.16 -1.72
C ALA A 559 -12.98 40.10 -2.87
N GLU A 560 -13.13 38.94 -3.52
CA GLU A 560 -14.12 38.73 -4.59
C GLU A 560 -15.56 38.81 -4.06
N ALA A 561 -15.83 38.24 -2.88
CA ALA A 561 -17.12 38.33 -2.21
C ALA A 561 -17.44 39.77 -1.79
N ARG A 562 -16.47 40.51 -1.24
CA ARG A 562 -16.62 41.93 -0.89
C ARG A 562 -16.92 42.79 -2.11
N GLU A 563 -16.18 42.58 -3.21
CA GLU A 563 -16.41 43.31 -4.46
C GLU A 563 -17.79 42.97 -5.05
N ALA A 564 -18.25 41.71 -4.95
CA ALA A 564 -19.59 41.32 -5.37
C ALA A 564 -20.67 42.02 -4.53
N ALA A 565 -20.53 42.02 -3.20
CA ALA A 565 -21.42 42.71 -2.27
C ALA A 565 -21.51 44.22 -2.57
N GLN A 566 -20.36 44.88 -2.77
CA GLN A 566 -20.32 46.30 -3.07
C GLN A 566 -20.99 46.63 -4.42
N LYS A 567 -20.77 45.80 -5.45
CA LYS A 567 -21.43 45.98 -6.76
C LYS A 567 -22.95 45.84 -6.66
N LEU A 568 -23.44 44.85 -5.91
CA LEU A 568 -24.86 44.65 -5.65
C LEU A 568 -25.48 45.83 -4.90
N LEU A 569 -24.82 46.31 -3.86
CA LEU A 569 -25.28 47.46 -3.07
C LEU A 569 -25.31 48.74 -3.90
N ASN A 570 -24.26 49.00 -4.70
CA ASN A 570 -24.22 50.13 -5.62
C ASN A 570 -25.36 50.07 -6.65
N HIS A 571 -25.65 48.89 -7.19
CA HIS A 571 -26.76 48.70 -8.12
C HIS A 571 -28.11 48.92 -7.43
N TYR A 572 -28.31 48.40 -6.21
CA TYR A 572 -29.51 48.66 -5.41
C TYR A 572 -29.74 50.17 -5.18
N VAL A 573 -28.70 50.90 -4.74
CA VAL A 573 -28.77 52.35 -4.52
C VAL A 573 -29.12 53.08 -5.82
N LYS A 574 -28.53 52.67 -6.95
CA LYS A 574 -28.84 53.23 -8.27
C LYS A 574 -30.30 53.00 -8.66
N VAL A 575 -30.82 51.78 -8.49
CA VAL A 575 -32.22 51.43 -8.82
C VAL A 575 -33.20 52.21 -7.95
N GLN A 576 -33.01 52.22 -6.63
CA GLN A 576 -33.87 52.97 -5.71
C GLN A 576 -33.79 54.49 -5.94
N GLY A 577 -32.59 55.01 -6.16
CA GLY A 577 -32.38 56.42 -6.49
C GLY A 577 -33.07 56.84 -7.79
N LEU A 578 -33.05 55.97 -8.82
CA LEU A 578 -33.77 56.19 -10.06
C LEU A 578 -35.29 56.18 -9.86
N ILE A 579 -35.83 55.30 -9.03
CA ILE A 579 -37.27 55.26 -8.71
C ILE A 579 -37.69 56.59 -8.07
N ILE A 580 -36.98 57.05 -7.04
CA ILE A 580 -37.27 58.31 -6.35
C ILE A 580 -37.10 59.51 -7.29
N SER A 581 -36.02 59.56 -8.06
CA SER A 581 -35.76 60.63 -9.02
C SER A 581 -36.83 60.69 -10.12
N GLN A 582 -37.28 59.55 -10.65
CA GLN A 582 -38.36 59.49 -11.63
C GLN A 582 -39.69 59.98 -11.05
N MET A 583 -40.01 59.67 -9.78
CA MET A 583 -41.19 60.22 -9.11
C MET A 583 -41.14 61.74 -9.04
N LEU A 584 -40.01 62.30 -8.62
CA LEU A 584 -39.80 63.75 -8.55
C LEU A 584 -39.90 64.40 -9.93
N ARG A 585 -39.20 63.84 -10.93
CA ARG A 585 -39.20 64.34 -12.30
C ARG A 585 -40.61 64.33 -12.91
N LYS A 586 -41.32 63.19 -12.85
CA LYS A 586 -42.71 63.08 -13.33
C LYS A 586 -43.62 64.06 -12.61
N SER A 587 -43.40 64.32 -11.32
CA SER A 587 -44.21 65.30 -10.58
C SER A 587 -44.03 66.73 -11.06
N VAL A 588 -42.86 67.08 -11.62
CA VAL A 588 -42.59 68.40 -12.17
C VAL A 588 -43.11 68.49 -13.61
N GLU A 589 -42.87 67.46 -14.41
CA GLU A 589 -43.27 67.40 -15.83
C GLU A 589 -44.80 67.34 -16.02
N THR A 590 -45.52 66.62 -15.16
CA THR A 590 -46.98 66.43 -15.33
C THR A 590 -47.84 67.57 -14.78
N ARG A 591 -47.26 68.59 -14.15
CA ARG A 591 -48.01 69.65 -13.48
C ARG A 591 -48.09 70.90 -14.34
N ASP A 592 -49.29 71.45 -14.47
CA ASP A 592 -49.53 72.75 -15.10
C ASP A 592 -49.13 73.88 -14.14
N TRP A 593 -47.93 74.41 -14.33
CA TRP A 593 -47.35 75.47 -13.50
C TRP A 593 -48.03 76.83 -13.67
N VAL A 594 -48.73 77.06 -14.79
CA VAL A 594 -49.34 78.37 -15.10
C VAL A 594 -50.64 78.56 -14.31
N ASN A 595 -51.40 77.49 -14.07
CA ASN A 595 -52.68 77.51 -13.37
C ASN A 595 -52.63 76.95 -11.93
N THR A 596 -51.47 77.05 -11.26
CA THR A 596 -51.29 76.40 -9.95
C THR A 596 -51.88 77.24 -8.80
N ILE A 597 -52.77 76.64 -8.01
CA ILE A 597 -53.33 77.24 -6.76
C ILE A 597 -52.25 77.34 -5.67
N GLU A 598 -52.33 78.37 -4.83
CA GLU A 598 -51.42 78.58 -3.68
C GLU A 598 -51.31 77.32 -2.79
N PRO A 599 -50.08 76.86 -2.46
CA PRO A 599 -49.87 75.61 -1.74
C PRO A 599 -50.28 75.73 -0.26
N ARG A 600 -51.41 75.09 0.11
CA ARG A 600 -51.89 74.98 1.51
C ARG A 600 -51.43 73.72 2.25
N ASN A 601 -50.92 72.72 1.53
CA ASN A 601 -50.51 71.43 2.07
C ASN A 601 -49.33 70.85 1.28
N VAL A 602 -48.58 69.92 1.90
CA VAL A 602 -47.49 69.19 1.25
C VAL A 602 -48.02 68.35 0.08
N ARG A 603 -47.36 68.43 -1.08
CA ARG A 603 -47.70 67.67 -2.28
C ARG A 603 -47.65 66.15 -2.00
N ALA A 604 -48.62 65.41 -2.52
CA ALA A 604 -48.71 63.95 -2.34
C ALA A 604 -47.43 63.21 -2.77
N VAL A 605 -46.76 63.67 -3.84
CA VAL A 605 -45.48 63.08 -4.27
C VAL A 605 -44.39 63.24 -3.22
N MET A 606 -44.31 64.38 -2.53
CA MET A 606 -43.32 64.60 -1.48
C MET A 606 -43.60 63.72 -0.25
N LYS A 607 -44.88 63.48 0.07
CA LYS A 607 -45.26 62.50 1.10
C LYS A 607 -44.81 61.09 0.70
N ARG A 608 -45.08 60.68 -0.54
CA ARG A 608 -44.67 59.38 -1.07
C ARG A 608 -43.16 59.20 -1.11
N VAL A 609 -42.40 60.23 -1.46
CA VAL A 609 -40.92 60.19 -1.43
C VAL A 609 -40.42 59.96 -0.01
N VAL A 610 -41.00 60.62 0.99
CA VAL A 610 -40.64 60.40 2.40
C VAL A 610 -41.02 58.98 2.83
N GLU A 611 -42.24 58.52 2.50
CA GLU A 611 -42.71 57.16 2.79
C GLU A 611 -41.79 56.09 2.17
N ASP A 612 -41.46 56.20 0.88
CA ASP A 612 -40.58 55.25 0.18
C ASP A 612 -39.15 55.29 0.76
N THR A 613 -38.63 56.48 1.10
CA THR A 613 -37.30 56.61 1.75
C THR A 613 -37.28 55.97 3.13
N THR A 614 -38.33 56.17 3.94
CA THR A 614 -38.46 55.52 5.25
C THR A 614 -38.63 54.00 5.11
N SER A 615 -39.33 53.52 4.08
CA SER A 615 -39.46 52.09 3.80
C SER A 615 -38.10 51.46 3.44
N ILE A 616 -37.29 52.16 2.62
CA ILE A 616 -35.92 51.74 2.29
C ILE A 616 -35.06 51.69 3.56
N ASP A 617 -35.11 52.71 4.43
CA ASP A 617 -34.34 52.75 5.67
C ASP A 617 -34.67 51.57 6.59
N VAL A 618 -35.96 51.25 6.75
CA VAL A 618 -36.40 50.08 7.52
C VAL A 618 -35.91 48.76 6.90
N GLN A 619 -36.03 48.59 5.57
CA GLN A 619 -35.58 47.38 4.89
C GLN A 619 -34.06 47.16 5.00
N VAL A 620 -33.27 48.23 4.85
CA VAL A 620 -31.81 48.16 4.98
C VAL A 620 -31.41 47.92 6.43
N GLY A 621 -32.03 48.63 7.38
CA GLY A 621 -31.75 48.50 8.82
C GLY A 621 -31.99 47.10 9.37
N LEU A 622 -32.98 46.37 8.83
CA LEU A 622 -33.27 44.99 9.23
C LEU A 622 -32.25 43.96 8.73
N LEU A 623 -31.56 44.22 7.62
CA LEU A 623 -30.57 43.30 7.03
C LEU A 623 -29.12 43.63 7.42
N TYR A 624 -28.82 44.91 7.64
CA TYR A 624 -27.46 45.38 7.91
C TYR A 624 -27.18 45.69 9.38
N GLU A 625 -28.21 45.57 10.24
CA GLU A 625 -28.30 46.17 11.57
C GLU A 625 -28.08 47.69 11.53
N GLU A 626 -28.76 48.45 12.39
CA GLU A 626 -28.36 49.84 12.65
C GLU A 626 -27.02 49.81 13.37
N GLY A 627 -25.92 49.64 12.63
CA GLY A 627 -24.60 49.98 13.11
C GLY A 627 -24.69 51.38 13.69
N VAL A 628 -24.41 51.52 14.99
CA VAL A 628 -24.52 52.74 15.78
C VAL A 628 -24.19 53.92 14.90
N ARG A 629 -25.23 54.66 14.44
CA ARG A 629 -25.02 55.91 13.73
C ARG A 629 -24.31 56.80 14.74
N LYS A 630 -22.98 56.89 14.68
CA LYS A 630 -22.29 58.12 15.06
C LYS A 630 -22.85 59.13 14.07
N ALA A 631 -23.97 59.73 14.46
CA ALA A 631 -24.44 60.92 13.82
C ALA A 631 -23.25 61.89 13.88
N HIS A 632 -22.53 62.02 12.77
CA HIS A 632 -21.86 63.27 12.49
C HIS A 632 -22.99 64.27 12.36
N SER A 633 -23.39 64.77 13.53
CA SER A 633 -24.29 65.89 13.67
C SER A 633 -23.62 67.00 12.91
N SER A 634 -24.18 67.31 11.74
CA SER A 634 -24.05 68.60 11.10
C SER A 634 -24.57 69.62 12.10
N ASP A 635 -23.68 70.06 13.00
CA ASP A 635 -23.93 71.15 13.93
C ASP A 635 -23.91 72.46 13.15
N SER A 636 -24.99 72.68 12.41
CA SER A 636 -25.28 73.95 11.79
C SER A 636 -26.78 74.11 11.76
N SER A 637 -27.30 74.58 12.89
CA SER A 637 -28.62 75.20 13.11
C SER A 637 -29.39 74.53 14.25
N LYS A 638 -29.25 75.09 15.47
CA LYS A 638 -30.34 75.20 16.47
C LYS A 638 -29.90 76.04 17.68
N ARG A 639 -30.03 77.37 17.55
CA ARG A 639 -30.55 78.19 18.65
C ARG A 639 -32.04 78.35 18.40
N THR A 640 -32.87 77.70 19.23
CA THR A 640 -34.04 78.25 19.94
C THR A 640 -34.92 77.12 20.47
N PHE A 641 -34.99 77.06 21.81
CA PHE A 641 -36.13 76.72 22.67
C PHE A 641 -36.84 75.36 22.62
N SER A 642 -36.82 74.69 23.79
CA SER A 642 -37.86 73.89 24.48
C SER A 642 -37.11 72.88 25.37
N VAL A 643 -37.06 72.96 26.71
CA VAL A 643 -38.12 72.99 27.74
C VAL A 643 -39.27 72.03 27.42
N TYR A 644 -39.08 70.75 27.70
CA TYR A 644 -39.88 70.04 28.70
C TYR A 644 -39.23 68.68 29.05
N SER A 645 -39.24 68.44 30.35
CA SER A 645 -38.87 67.27 31.13
C SER A 645 -39.31 65.91 30.58
N SER A 646 -38.39 64.94 30.63
CA SER A 646 -38.70 63.52 30.80
C SER A 646 -37.63 62.90 31.68
N SER A 647 -38.02 62.64 32.92
CA SER A 647 -37.26 62.05 34.00
C SER A 647 -36.75 60.65 33.65
N ARG A 648 -35.44 60.50 33.46
CA ARG A 648 -34.74 59.23 33.59
C ARG A 648 -34.76 58.80 35.06
N GLN A 649 -35.37 57.64 35.33
CA GLN A 649 -35.07 56.89 36.55
C GLN A 649 -33.60 56.48 36.53
N GLN A 650 -32.84 57.02 37.47
CA GLN A 650 -31.45 56.68 37.76
C GLN A 650 -31.37 55.28 38.38
N ALA A 651 -30.64 54.37 37.74
CA ALA A 651 -29.97 53.29 38.45
C ALA A 651 -28.74 53.91 39.14
N ARG A 652 -28.78 53.93 40.47
CA ARG A 652 -27.65 54.29 41.33
C ARG A 652 -26.53 53.26 41.17
N TYR A 653 -25.34 53.69 40.80
CA TYR A 653 -24.06 53.27 41.41
C TYR A 653 -23.01 54.37 41.15
N ALA A 654 -22.58 55.01 42.23
CA ALA A 654 -21.41 55.90 42.33
C ALA A 654 -20.15 55.07 42.61
N ALA A 655 -18.90 55.55 42.58
CA ALA A 655 -18.17 56.53 41.76
C ALA A 655 -16.67 56.39 42.12
N SER A 656 -15.78 56.68 41.17
CA SER A 656 -14.37 57.14 41.32
C SER A 656 -13.37 56.19 42.00
N TYR A 657 -12.16 55.96 41.46
CA TYR A 657 -11.10 56.97 41.28
C TYR A 657 -10.09 56.52 40.20
N THR A 658 -9.63 57.47 39.38
CA THR A 658 -8.46 57.36 38.47
C THR A 658 -7.19 57.87 39.20
N PRO A 659 -6.06 58.18 38.53
CA PRO A 659 -4.94 57.28 38.27
C PRO A 659 -3.62 57.73 38.93
N ARG A 660 -2.65 56.81 39.08
CA ARG A 660 -1.23 57.04 38.82
C ARG A 660 -0.51 55.74 38.55
#